data_AF-A0A4U7J5I9-F1
#
_entry.id   AF-A0A4U7J5I9-F1
#
_cell.length_a   1.000
_cell.length_b   1.000
_cell.length_c   1.000
_cell.angle_alpha   90.00
_cell.angle_beta   90.00
_cell.angle_gamma   90.00
#
_symmetry.space_group_name_H-M   'P 1'
#
loop_
_entity.id
_entity.type
_entity.pdbx_description
1 polymer ?
#
loop_
_entity_poly.entity_id
_entity_poly.type
_entity_poly.pdbx_seq_one_letter_code
_entity_poly.pdbx_strand_id
1 'polypeptide(L)'
;MDMPLLIADIGRSSEGGIYDKLGKSIKLMSKDLKKDLINVFLDLNLDKQCIELDFQPYYAASEKEYNYFGNNSASNVQFYAVRDAASILYYWFGKSKGVLKNLLDSLEGGQLHELLKECEKAELFNINGLNCEKIIPRDNESFEVKFVKENKEKAVYVNGEKSSAEKLFLAYIGARNAEKICLVIPRIIHNSSKHVISNHKDYLELCENQIQGQSEGAKSNYICHICNNSCDDVNTVAYSGKLARSSISKAFVTTTINYAPNFDKNKFDSVFSICGSCASLLKSGENKAMSEMKSKIAGEDVVLLFEGLYEDIEYSCYQRLKENIDIVFSPKESDEWFDELNQEINYFQEVENFYFSIIFYKTDGNSCAIKKTIESISNAKFIYIQKIFEECRLTMSQYLRYFNLGHIYRIVPVTTDKKGTQLNIKRVLNLISAVIQGELIDKNEIMELACDALEKGVMQLKSSELRNYRNLYGLEFYYNEQKKSKDFRYTDRYIKRIVMSYICFFKSLQKLKILNKEVFQLEIAEQITSGLPERIAEMEIFLNSNGFSKEAKGLFYLGTMIYQIGVAQARSKHTQKPILDKISFGGMNSKDVVQLYLEVIEKTRQYQKNVNLWWFERLQKQMHLNFGDLSSVKLLNEKENVFYIMSGYAFCVDNYKKSNIDSEEDTENDSEQ
;
A
#
# COMPACT_ATOMS: atom_id res chain seq x y z
N MET A 1 23.03 -1.56 1.53
CA MET A 1 22.51 -0.27 2.00
C MET A 1 22.19 -0.42 3.48
N ASP A 2 22.74 0.44 4.34
CA ASP A 2 22.53 0.36 5.79
C ASP A 2 21.25 1.13 6.16
N MET A 3 20.15 0.41 6.42
CA MET A 3 18.84 1.02 6.69
C MET A 3 18.85 1.95 7.92
N PRO A 4 19.46 1.56 9.06
CA PRO A 4 19.71 2.50 10.15
C PRO A 4 20.43 3.78 9.71
N LEU A 5 21.49 3.68 8.90
CA LEU A 5 22.20 4.88 8.43
C LEU A 5 21.28 5.81 7.64
N LEU A 6 20.56 5.31 6.64
CA LEU A 6 19.65 6.13 5.83
C LEU A 6 18.54 6.80 6.64
N ILE A 7 18.00 6.08 7.64
CA ILE A 7 17.02 6.64 8.56
C ILE A 7 17.68 7.76 9.39
N ALA A 8 18.90 7.57 9.87
CA ALA A 8 19.61 8.62 10.60
C ALA A 8 19.96 9.83 9.72
N ASP A 9 20.26 9.62 8.44
CA ASP A 9 20.56 10.69 7.49
C ASP A 9 19.32 11.54 7.20
N ILE A 10 18.13 10.93 7.07
CA ILE A 10 16.85 11.68 7.07
C ILE A 10 16.74 12.53 8.33
N GLY A 11 17.13 12.00 9.49
CA GLY A 11 17.16 12.76 10.74
C GLY A 11 18.13 13.94 10.68
N ARG A 12 19.31 13.76 10.07
CA ARG A 12 20.40 14.75 9.99
C ARG A 12 20.09 15.88 9.02
N SER A 13 19.56 15.56 7.84
CA SER A 13 19.26 16.51 6.76
C SER A 13 18.00 17.33 7.02
N SER A 14 17.42 17.21 8.21
CA SER A 14 16.13 17.78 8.52
C SER A 14 16.28 18.85 9.60
N GLU A 15 15.90 20.08 9.27
CA GLU A 15 15.92 21.22 10.20
C GLU A 15 14.82 21.06 11.25
N GLY A 16 15.09 20.26 12.27
CA GLY A 16 14.09 19.86 13.25
C GLY A 16 14.35 20.30 14.68
N GLY A 17 13.43 21.12 15.20
CA GLY A 17 13.25 21.29 16.64
C GLY A 17 12.82 19.99 17.33
N ILE A 18 12.62 20.02 18.65
CA ILE A 18 12.29 18.82 19.44
C ILE A 18 11.05 18.05 18.94
N TYR A 19 10.08 18.74 18.33
CA TYR A 19 8.91 18.11 17.72
C TYR A 19 9.27 17.12 16.62
N ASP A 20 10.32 17.36 15.86
CA ASP A 20 10.69 16.43 14.80
C ASP A 20 11.26 15.12 15.37
N LYS A 21 11.79 15.17 16.60
CA LYS A 21 12.36 14.03 17.33
C LYS A 21 11.31 13.22 18.10
N LEU A 22 10.24 13.86 18.59
CA LEU A 22 9.26 13.25 19.50
C LEU A 22 7.80 13.33 19.02
N GLY A 23 7.53 14.16 18.03
CA GLY A 23 6.22 14.50 17.51
C GLY A 23 5.45 13.27 17.08
N LYS A 24 4.15 13.31 17.32
CA LYS A 24 3.21 12.28 16.88
C LYS A 24 2.00 12.92 16.23
N SER A 25 1.42 12.23 15.27
CA SER A 25 0.12 12.59 14.72
C SER A 25 -1.01 11.97 15.55
N ILE A 26 -2.11 12.70 15.71
CA ILE A 26 -3.31 12.13 16.31
C ILE A 26 -3.92 11.08 15.37
N LYS A 27 -4.59 10.07 15.93
CA LYS A 27 -5.34 9.08 15.14
C LYS A 27 -6.80 9.48 15.06
N LEU A 28 -7.24 10.01 13.92
CA LEU A 28 -8.64 10.28 13.62
C LEU A 28 -9.26 9.15 12.79
N MET A 29 -10.45 8.68 13.19
CA MET A 29 -11.22 7.72 12.40
C MET A 29 -12.06 8.47 11.35
N SER A 30 -12.47 7.80 10.28
CA SER A 30 -13.30 8.41 9.22
C SER A 30 -14.63 9.00 9.73
N LYS A 31 -15.14 8.50 10.86
CA LYS A 31 -16.33 9.05 11.53
C LYS A 31 -16.04 10.36 12.27
N ASP A 32 -14.82 10.55 12.76
CA ASP A 32 -14.39 11.73 13.51
C ASP A 32 -14.19 12.91 12.55
N LEU A 33 -13.77 12.64 11.31
CA LEU A 33 -13.64 13.66 10.24
C LEU A 33 -14.98 14.29 9.81
N LYS A 34 -16.11 13.77 10.27
CA LYS A 34 -17.46 14.34 10.04
C LYS A 34 -17.89 15.32 11.13
N LYS A 35 -17.05 15.53 12.15
CA LYS A 35 -17.30 16.37 13.31
C LYS A 35 -16.44 17.63 13.23
N ASP A 36 -16.85 18.66 13.97
CA ASP A 36 -16.03 19.85 14.16
C ASP A 36 -14.86 19.50 15.08
N LEU A 37 -13.65 19.56 14.53
CA LEU A 37 -12.42 19.22 15.24
C LEU A 37 -11.94 20.41 16.06
N ILE A 38 -11.71 20.22 17.36
CA ILE A 38 -11.31 21.29 18.29
C ILE A 38 -10.09 20.91 19.14
N ASN A 39 -9.31 21.93 19.49
CA ASN A 39 -8.32 21.89 20.55
C ASN A 39 -8.92 22.50 21.82
N VAL A 40 -8.71 21.87 22.97
CA VAL A 40 -9.13 22.42 24.27
C VAL A 40 -7.92 22.87 25.06
N PHE A 41 -7.96 24.09 25.58
CA PHE A 41 -7.01 24.60 26.54
C PHE A 41 -7.48 24.33 27.97
N LEU A 42 -6.58 23.78 28.78
CA LEU A 42 -6.76 23.57 30.21
C LEU A 42 -5.98 24.66 30.95
N ASP A 43 -6.65 25.73 31.36
CA ASP A 43 -6.03 26.91 31.94
C ASP A 43 -5.97 26.79 33.46
N LEU A 44 -4.77 26.54 33.99
CA LEU A 44 -4.46 26.61 35.42
C LEU A 44 -4.29 28.09 35.79
N ASN A 45 -5.36 28.73 36.28
CA ASN A 45 -5.39 30.16 36.53
C ASN A 45 -4.97 30.46 37.98
N LEU A 46 -3.71 30.88 38.16
CA LEU A 46 -3.16 31.25 39.48
C LEU A 46 -3.77 32.54 40.01
N ASP A 47 -4.03 33.51 39.13
CA ASP A 47 -4.59 34.81 39.52
C ASP A 47 -5.98 34.67 40.15
N LYS A 48 -6.78 33.73 39.64
CA LYS A 48 -8.13 33.43 40.15
C LYS A 48 -8.21 32.19 41.05
N GLN A 49 -7.11 31.45 41.18
CA GLN A 49 -7.04 30.15 41.87
C GLN A 49 -8.12 29.15 41.41
N CYS A 50 -8.35 29.06 40.10
CA CYS A 50 -9.32 28.16 39.47
C CYS A 50 -8.75 27.52 38.19
N ILE A 51 -9.52 26.59 37.61
CA ILE A 51 -9.21 25.95 36.34
C ILE A 51 -10.31 26.32 35.35
N GLU A 52 -9.92 26.93 34.24
CA GLU A 52 -10.84 27.34 33.17
C GLU A 52 -10.58 26.46 31.95
N LEU A 53 -11.63 26.14 31.19
CA LEU A 53 -11.49 25.45 29.89
C LEU A 53 -11.90 26.39 28.76
N ASP A 54 -11.07 26.46 27.74
CA ASP A 54 -11.33 27.21 26.51
C ASP A 54 -11.07 26.33 25.30
N PHE A 55 -11.55 26.70 24.11
CA PHE A 55 -11.34 25.89 22.92
C PHE A 55 -11.17 26.73 21.66
N GLN A 56 -10.50 26.14 20.68
CA GLN A 56 -10.31 26.70 19.35
C GLN A 56 -10.41 25.61 18.28
N PRO A 57 -10.64 25.96 17.00
CA PRO A 57 -10.59 25.00 15.91
C PRO A 57 -9.23 24.28 15.85
N TYR A 58 -9.26 22.98 15.56
CA TYR A 58 -8.06 22.20 15.25
C TYR A 58 -7.68 22.37 13.78
N TYR A 59 -6.38 22.46 13.49
CA TYR A 59 -5.81 22.58 12.15
C TYR A 59 -4.52 21.78 12.03
N ALA A 60 -4.07 21.51 10.79
CA ALA A 60 -2.99 20.57 10.49
C ALA A 60 -1.65 20.81 11.21
N ALA A 61 -1.37 22.06 11.63
CA ALA A 61 -0.15 22.41 12.35
C ALA A 61 -0.30 22.33 13.88
N SER A 62 -1.49 22.05 14.41
CA SER A 62 -1.77 22.06 15.86
C SER A 62 -0.84 21.14 16.65
N GLU A 63 -0.58 19.91 16.18
CA GLU A 63 0.31 18.99 16.88
C GLU A 63 1.74 19.54 16.99
N LYS A 64 2.24 20.14 15.90
CA LYS A 64 3.59 20.75 15.84
C LYS A 64 3.67 22.00 16.70
N GLU A 65 2.67 22.87 16.61
CA GLU A 65 2.62 24.14 17.35
C GLU A 65 2.59 23.93 18.88
N TYR A 66 1.89 22.88 19.33
CA TYR A 66 1.74 22.60 20.77
C TYR A 66 2.61 21.45 21.26
N ASN A 67 3.58 20.99 20.47
CA ASN A 67 4.52 19.94 20.87
C ASN A 67 3.83 18.65 21.36
N TYR A 68 2.88 18.13 20.57
CA TYR A 68 2.20 16.88 20.88
C TYR A 68 3.08 15.65 20.62
N PHE A 69 3.58 15.04 21.70
CA PHE A 69 4.46 13.86 21.66
C PHE A 69 3.71 12.54 21.95
N GLY A 70 2.39 12.60 22.09
CA GLY A 70 1.54 11.50 22.60
C GLY A 70 1.94 11.06 24.00
N ASN A 71 1.84 9.75 24.27
CA ASN A 71 2.21 9.18 25.57
C ASN A 71 3.70 8.79 25.61
N ASN A 72 4.32 8.92 26.79
CA ASN A 72 5.68 8.41 27.02
C ASN A 72 5.67 6.87 26.88
N SER A 73 6.77 6.28 26.40
CA SER A 73 6.83 4.85 26.05
C SER A 73 6.77 3.90 27.26
N ALA A 74 6.05 2.79 27.11
CA ALA A 74 6.01 1.67 28.07
C ALA A 74 5.71 2.11 29.52
N SER A 75 6.52 1.68 30.49
CA SER A 75 6.37 1.99 31.92
C SER A 75 7.04 3.29 32.35
N ASN A 76 7.51 4.12 31.41
CA ASN A 76 8.16 5.38 31.75
C ASN A 76 7.18 6.36 32.40
N VAL A 77 7.73 7.25 33.23
CA VAL A 77 6.98 8.33 33.88
C VAL A 77 6.28 9.17 32.80
N GLN A 78 4.98 9.38 32.98
CA GLN A 78 4.13 10.07 32.01
C GLN A 78 4.08 11.56 32.33
N PHE A 79 4.88 12.36 31.63
CA PHE A 79 4.99 13.80 31.87
C PHE A 79 4.80 14.66 30.62
N TYR A 80 4.67 14.07 29.42
CA TYR A 80 4.35 14.86 28.23
C TYR A 80 3.06 15.65 28.42
N ALA A 81 3.13 16.96 28.20
CA ALA A 81 2.10 17.86 28.69
C ALA A 81 0.80 17.73 27.89
N VAL A 82 0.85 17.71 26.55
CA VAL A 82 -0.35 17.65 25.68
C VAL A 82 -0.87 16.23 25.52
N ARG A 83 -2.21 16.07 25.46
CA ARG A 83 -2.89 14.77 25.37
C ARG A 83 -3.97 14.76 24.29
N ASP A 84 -4.18 13.60 23.66
CA ASP A 84 -5.35 13.36 22.80
C ASP A 84 -6.60 13.00 23.61
N ALA A 85 -7.78 13.00 22.97
CA ALA A 85 -9.06 12.67 23.61
C ALA A 85 -9.06 11.33 24.36
N ALA A 86 -8.37 10.32 23.83
CA ALA A 86 -8.30 8.98 24.45
C ALA A 86 -7.45 8.98 25.73
N SER A 87 -6.48 9.91 25.83
CA SER A 87 -5.51 10.00 26.93
C SER A 87 -5.81 11.15 27.90
N ILE A 88 -6.93 11.86 27.75
CA ILE A 88 -7.33 12.96 28.64
C ILE A 88 -7.33 12.57 30.12
N LEU A 89 -7.75 11.35 30.44
CA LEU A 89 -7.80 10.88 31.84
C LEU A 89 -6.45 10.96 32.55
N TYR A 90 -5.34 11.05 31.84
CA TYR A 90 -4.03 11.19 32.47
C TYR A 90 -3.83 12.51 33.25
N TYR A 91 -4.72 13.49 33.17
CA TYR A 91 -4.63 14.64 34.07
C TYR A 91 -5.33 14.41 35.42
N TRP A 92 -6.30 13.49 35.50
CA TRP A 92 -7.16 13.29 36.68
C TRP A 92 -6.77 12.15 37.61
N PHE A 93 -5.77 11.33 37.27
CA PHE A 93 -5.43 10.14 38.07
C PHE A 93 -4.01 10.20 38.64
N GLY A 94 -3.89 10.29 39.95
CA GLY A 94 -2.63 10.40 40.69
C GLY A 94 -1.62 9.25 40.60
N LYS A 95 -0.42 9.53 41.17
CA LYS A 95 0.90 8.83 41.33
C LYS A 95 1.28 7.59 40.51
N SER A 96 0.45 7.18 39.57
CA SER A 96 0.76 6.22 38.52
C SER A 96 0.34 6.73 37.15
N LYS A 97 -0.48 7.81 37.04
CA LYS A 97 -1.00 8.30 35.74
C LYS A 97 -1.39 9.80 35.71
N GLY A 98 -0.74 10.69 36.49
CA GLY A 98 -1.13 12.12 36.65
C GLY A 98 -0.06 13.05 36.08
N VAL A 99 -0.34 13.69 34.93
CA VAL A 99 0.70 14.36 34.11
C VAL A 99 1.34 15.57 34.79
N LEU A 100 0.55 16.46 35.39
CA LEU A 100 1.07 17.72 35.94
C LEU A 100 1.99 17.48 37.14
N LYS A 101 1.62 16.57 38.04
CA LYS A 101 2.48 16.21 39.18
C LYS A 101 3.75 15.51 38.73
N ASN A 102 3.64 14.56 37.80
CA ASN A 102 4.81 13.90 37.23
C ASN A 102 5.76 14.89 36.55
N LEU A 103 5.23 15.90 35.86
CA LEU A 103 6.02 16.94 35.22
C LEU A 103 6.74 17.81 36.27
N LEU A 104 6.02 18.27 37.30
CA LEU A 104 6.62 19.03 38.40
C LEU A 104 7.78 18.25 39.07
N ASP A 105 7.55 16.97 39.36
CA ASP A 105 8.54 16.10 40.02
C ASP A 105 9.74 15.76 39.11
N SER A 106 9.61 15.93 37.79
CA SER A 106 10.67 15.65 36.81
C SER A 106 11.54 16.86 36.47
N LEU A 107 11.10 18.07 36.82
CA LEU A 107 11.85 19.30 36.57
C LEU A 107 12.86 19.55 37.71
N GLU A 108 14.13 19.75 37.37
CA GLU A 108 15.24 20.00 38.33
C GLU A 108 15.25 21.45 38.88
N GLY A 109 14.32 22.30 38.42
CA GLY A 109 14.21 23.72 38.76
C GLY A 109 13.69 24.54 37.58
N GLY A 110 13.85 25.85 37.62
CA GLY A 110 13.47 26.77 36.53
C GLY A 110 12.13 27.49 36.74
N GLN A 111 11.78 28.35 35.78
CA GLN A 111 10.58 29.17 35.85
C GLN A 111 9.30 28.31 35.82
N LEU A 112 9.26 27.28 34.97
CA LEU A 112 8.10 26.39 34.89
C LEU A 112 7.92 25.57 36.16
N HIS A 113 9.03 25.14 36.79
CA HIS A 113 8.99 24.42 38.05
C HIS A 113 8.33 25.25 39.15
N GLU A 114 8.73 26.51 39.31
CA GLU A 114 8.12 27.40 40.31
C GLU A 114 6.65 27.70 40.00
N LEU A 115 6.29 27.95 38.73
CA LEU A 115 4.89 28.13 38.33
C LEU A 115 4.02 26.89 38.65
N LEU A 116 4.52 25.68 38.36
CA LEU A 116 3.79 24.45 38.67
C LEU A 116 3.69 24.19 40.18
N LYS A 117 4.71 24.58 40.94
CA LYS A 117 4.72 24.48 42.41
C LYS A 117 3.74 25.46 43.04
N GLU A 118 3.59 26.66 42.48
CA GLU A 118 2.53 27.59 42.86
C GLU A 118 1.14 27.02 42.53
N CYS A 119 0.96 26.40 41.36
CA CYS A 119 -0.30 25.73 41.00
C CYS A 119 -0.64 24.58 41.96
N GLU A 120 0.36 23.81 42.41
CA GLU A 120 0.18 22.75 43.42
C GLU A 120 -0.20 23.36 44.78
N LYS A 121 0.46 24.44 45.21
CA LYS A 121 0.12 25.16 46.47
C LYS A 121 -1.27 25.80 46.44
N ALA A 122 -1.70 26.27 45.27
CA ALA A 122 -3.05 26.80 45.05
C ALA A 122 -4.13 25.70 44.89
N GLU A 123 -3.74 24.44 45.09
CA GLU A 123 -4.61 23.26 45.02
C GLU A 123 -5.29 23.06 43.66
N LEU A 124 -4.70 23.55 42.57
CA LEU A 124 -5.21 23.33 41.21
C LEU A 124 -4.96 21.88 40.74
N PHE A 125 -3.88 21.28 41.21
CA PHE A 125 -3.64 19.84 41.11
C PHE A 125 -2.84 19.37 42.31
N ASN A 126 -2.85 18.06 42.55
CA ASN A 126 -2.03 17.44 43.58
C ASN A 126 -1.61 16.03 43.14
N ILE A 127 -1.13 15.23 44.10
CA ILE A 127 -0.70 13.85 43.88
C ILE A 127 -1.80 12.94 43.32
N ASN A 128 -3.08 13.30 43.48
CA ASN A 128 -4.25 12.57 43.00
C ASN A 128 -4.73 13.01 41.61
N GLY A 129 -4.18 14.09 41.04
CA GLY A 129 -4.56 14.64 39.73
C GLY A 129 -5.03 16.09 39.81
N LEU A 130 -5.70 16.56 38.75
CA LEU A 130 -6.41 17.85 38.74
C LEU A 130 -7.49 17.90 39.81
N ASN A 131 -7.64 19.06 40.44
CA ASN A 131 -8.71 19.31 41.38
C ASN A 131 -10.00 19.72 40.66
N CYS A 132 -10.97 18.80 40.57
CA CYS A 132 -12.24 19.06 39.89
C CYS A 132 -13.09 20.15 40.53
N GLU A 133 -12.97 20.37 41.84
CA GLU A 133 -13.72 21.41 42.54
C GLU A 133 -13.27 22.82 42.14
N LYS A 134 -12.07 22.93 41.56
CA LYS A 134 -11.51 24.18 41.04
C LYS A 134 -11.88 24.43 39.58
N ILE A 135 -12.49 23.47 38.87
CA ILE A 135 -12.88 23.63 37.46
C ILE A 135 -14.17 24.45 37.37
N ILE A 136 -14.14 25.54 36.61
CA ILE A 136 -15.29 26.39 36.34
C ILE A 136 -15.89 26.00 34.98
N PRO A 137 -17.10 25.42 34.93
CA PRO A 137 -17.82 25.17 33.69
C PRO A 137 -18.17 26.49 32.99
N ARG A 138 -18.04 26.54 31.67
CA ARG A 138 -18.33 27.74 30.87
C ARG A 138 -19.77 28.22 30.99
N ASP A 139 -20.71 27.27 31.08
CA ASP A 139 -22.15 27.54 31.15
C ASP A 139 -22.71 27.57 32.59
N ASN A 140 -21.84 27.57 33.61
CA ASN A 140 -22.22 27.50 35.04
C ASN A 140 -23.10 26.28 35.41
N GLU A 141 -23.17 25.24 34.58
CA GLU A 141 -23.86 23.99 34.91
C GLU A 141 -23.07 23.20 35.95
N SER A 142 -23.68 22.95 37.11
CA SER A 142 -23.09 22.11 38.16
C SER A 142 -23.39 20.63 37.90
N PHE A 143 -22.37 19.78 37.91
CA PHE A 143 -22.53 18.34 37.85
C PHE A 143 -21.55 17.62 38.77
N GLU A 144 -21.99 16.54 39.41
CA GLU A 144 -21.16 15.75 40.32
C GLU A 144 -20.25 14.81 39.51
N VAL A 145 -18.93 14.98 39.63
CA VAL A 145 -17.95 14.15 38.92
C VAL A 145 -17.24 13.22 39.90
N LYS A 146 -17.28 11.92 39.62
CA LYS A 146 -16.53 10.90 40.37
C LYS A 146 -15.59 10.13 39.46
N PHE A 147 -14.33 10.03 39.88
CA PHE A 147 -13.31 9.22 39.21
C PHE A 147 -13.10 7.93 40.00
N VAL A 148 -13.34 6.79 39.35
CA VAL A 148 -13.20 5.47 39.98
C VAL A 148 -12.09 4.68 39.29
N LYS A 149 -11.28 3.99 40.10
CA LYS A 149 -10.17 3.13 39.67
C LYS A 149 -10.34 1.73 40.27
N GLU A 150 -10.94 0.81 39.52
CA GLU A 150 -11.16 -0.59 39.93
C GLU A 150 -10.54 -1.56 38.91
N ASN A 151 -9.81 -2.57 39.39
CA ASN A 151 -9.29 -3.68 38.57
C ASN A 151 -8.66 -3.29 37.22
N LYS A 152 -7.87 -2.20 37.21
CA LYS A 152 -7.19 -1.57 36.04
C LYS A 152 -8.09 -0.75 35.10
N GLU A 153 -9.41 -0.75 35.28
CA GLU A 153 -10.31 0.16 34.58
C GLU A 153 -10.38 1.53 35.27
N LYS A 154 -10.36 2.59 34.45
CA LYS A 154 -10.59 3.97 34.88
C LYS A 154 -11.96 4.38 34.35
N ALA A 155 -12.85 4.79 35.23
CA ALA A 155 -14.17 5.27 34.86
C ALA A 155 -14.39 6.68 35.38
N VAL A 156 -15.12 7.47 34.59
CA VAL A 156 -15.65 8.77 34.99
C VAL A 156 -17.14 8.60 35.15
N TYR A 157 -17.68 9.09 36.25
CA TYR A 157 -19.11 9.18 36.48
C TYR A 157 -19.50 10.64 36.56
N VAL A 158 -20.54 11.04 35.83
CA VAL A 158 -21.12 12.38 35.86
C VAL A 158 -22.56 12.22 36.33
N ASN A 159 -22.94 12.87 37.43
CA ASN A 159 -24.25 12.73 38.07
C ASN A 159 -24.65 11.26 38.33
N GLY A 160 -23.68 10.42 38.68
CA GLY A 160 -23.89 8.98 38.94
C GLY A 160 -23.89 8.08 37.70
N GLU A 161 -23.86 8.62 36.48
CA GLU A 161 -23.83 7.85 35.24
C GLU A 161 -22.41 7.71 34.66
N LYS A 162 -22.07 6.51 34.17
CA LYS A 162 -20.77 6.25 33.53
C LYS A 162 -20.65 7.08 32.25
N SER A 163 -19.67 7.97 32.19
CA SER A 163 -19.38 8.86 31.07
C SER A 163 -17.96 8.67 30.53
N SER A 164 -17.67 9.26 29.38
CA SER A 164 -16.31 9.31 28.82
C SER A 164 -15.62 10.62 29.20
N ALA A 165 -14.28 10.58 29.25
CA ALA A 165 -13.46 11.77 29.52
C ALA A 165 -13.73 12.91 28.52
N GLU A 166 -13.89 12.56 27.25
CA GLU A 166 -14.18 13.51 26.18
C GLU A 166 -15.56 14.17 26.38
N LYS A 167 -16.59 13.41 26.77
CA LYS A 167 -17.91 13.97 27.09
C LYS A 167 -17.86 14.93 28.27
N LEU A 168 -17.06 14.61 29.29
CA LEU A 168 -16.86 15.49 30.44
C LEU A 168 -16.26 16.85 30.02
N PHE A 169 -15.27 16.84 29.13
CA PHE A 169 -14.69 18.09 28.61
C PHE A 169 -15.70 18.89 27.79
N LEU A 170 -16.42 18.23 26.89
CA LEU A 170 -17.46 18.88 26.09
C LEU A 170 -18.51 19.55 27.00
N ALA A 171 -18.89 18.89 28.10
CA ALA A 171 -19.79 19.48 29.10
C ALA A 171 -19.18 20.71 29.78
N TYR A 172 -17.91 20.65 30.20
CA TYR A 172 -17.25 21.81 30.84
C TYR A 172 -17.10 23.01 29.90
N ILE A 173 -16.94 22.82 28.59
CA ILE A 173 -16.82 23.92 27.62
C ILE A 173 -18.15 24.35 27.00
N GLY A 174 -19.28 23.73 27.37
CA GLY A 174 -20.60 24.03 26.79
C GLY A 174 -20.79 23.57 25.34
N ALA A 175 -19.98 22.61 24.88
CA ALA A 175 -20.02 22.10 23.50
C ALA A 175 -21.02 20.95 23.34
N ARG A 176 -21.53 20.75 22.12
CA ARG A 176 -22.48 19.66 21.82
C ARG A 176 -21.73 18.37 21.50
N ASN A 177 -22.48 17.28 21.25
CA ASN A 177 -21.88 16.00 20.82
C ASN A 177 -21.38 16.02 19.36
N ALA A 178 -21.54 17.14 18.65
CA ALA A 178 -21.15 17.30 17.25
C ALA A 178 -19.64 17.56 17.11
N GLU A 179 -18.99 18.02 18.17
CA GLU A 179 -17.58 18.34 18.24
C GLU A 179 -16.74 17.10 18.60
N LYS A 180 -15.46 17.13 18.20
CA LYS A 180 -14.45 16.12 18.49
C LYS A 180 -13.23 16.80 19.07
N ILE A 181 -12.81 16.39 20.27
CA ILE A 181 -11.59 16.92 20.88
C ILE A 181 -10.38 16.22 20.25
N CYS A 182 -9.49 17.00 19.66
CA CYS A 182 -8.23 16.53 19.10
C CYS A 182 -7.14 16.54 20.15
N LEU A 183 -6.84 17.71 20.73
CA LEU A 183 -5.79 17.92 21.73
C LEU A 183 -6.34 18.62 22.97
N VAL A 184 -5.78 18.28 24.12
CA VAL A 184 -5.91 19.03 25.38
C VAL A 184 -4.55 19.61 25.75
N ILE A 185 -4.48 20.94 25.81
CA ILE A 185 -3.26 21.74 25.90
C ILE A 185 -3.26 22.50 27.24
N PRO A 186 -2.45 22.10 28.23
CA PRO A 186 -2.42 22.79 29.51
C PRO A 186 -1.63 24.11 29.42
N ARG A 187 -2.20 25.17 30.02
CA ARG A 187 -1.58 26.49 30.15
C ARG A 187 -1.60 26.93 31.61
N ILE A 188 -0.65 27.77 32.00
CA ILE A 188 -0.65 28.45 33.29
C ILE A 188 -0.92 29.93 33.05
N ILE A 189 -1.91 30.50 33.75
CA ILE A 189 -2.18 31.94 33.73
C ILE A 189 -1.64 32.52 35.04
N HIS A 190 -0.65 33.41 34.93
CA HIS A 190 -0.05 34.09 36.07
C HIS A 190 0.25 35.55 35.70
N ASN A 191 -0.16 36.50 36.53
CA ASN A 191 -0.06 37.93 36.28
C ASN A 191 -0.61 38.32 34.90
N SER A 192 -1.79 37.79 34.55
CA SER A 192 -2.45 37.95 33.24
C SER A 192 -1.66 37.44 32.02
N SER A 193 -0.51 36.78 32.22
CA SER A 193 0.29 36.18 31.15
C SER A 193 -0.05 34.70 31.00
N LYS A 194 -0.18 34.24 29.74
CA LYS A 194 -0.49 32.84 29.42
C LYS A 194 0.80 32.09 29.05
N HIS A 195 1.11 31.05 29.82
CA HIS A 195 2.27 30.18 29.60
C HIS A 195 1.79 28.82 29.10
N VAL A 196 2.02 28.50 27.82
CA VAL A 196 1.75 27.17 27.28
C VAL A 196 2.84 26.22 27.77
N ILE A 197 2.47 25.24 28.60
CA ILE A 197 3.44 24.37 29.28
C ILE A 197 4.32 23.65 28.26
N SER A 198 3.72 23.14 27.18
CA SER A 198 4.42 22.35 26.17
C SER A 198 5.38 23.14 25.29
N ASN A 199 5.35 24.48 25.33
CA ASN A 199 6.25 25.36 24.60
C ASN A 199 7.26 26.07 25.52
N HIS A 200 7.18 25.82 26.82
CA HIS A 200 8.09 26.44 27.78
C HIS A 200 9.49 25.84 27.67
N LYS A 201 10.53 26.68 27.75
CA LYS A 201 11.94 26.27 27.60
C LYS A 201 12.31 25.11 28.53
N ASP A 202 12.04 25.21 29.82
CA ASP A 202 12.32 24.16 30.81
C ASP A 202 11.65 22.81 30.48
N TYR A 203 10.44 22.82 29.91
CA TYR A 203 9.76 21.60 29.46
C TYR A 203 10.46 20.98 28.24
N LEU A 204 10.87 21.82 27.29
CA LEU A 204 11.57 21.37 26.09
C LEU A 204 12.94 20.78 26.48
N GLU A 205 13.71 21.44 27.36
CA GLU A 205 14.99 20.93 27.87
C GLU A 205 14.83 19.57 28.59
N LEU A 206 13.81 19.42 29.45
CA LEU A 206 13.49 18.14 30.07
C LEU A 206 13.22 17.04 29.03
N CYS A 207 12.42 17.36 28.02
CA CYS A 207 12.11 16.44 26.94
C CYS A 207 13.36 16.08 26.10
N GLU A 208 14.27 17.04 25.86
CA GLU A 208 15.52 16.80 25.15
C GLU A 208 16.48 15.91 25.96
N ASN A 209 16.60 16.15 27.26
CA ASN A 209 17.41 15.33 28.16
C ASN A 209 16.92 13.88 28.20
N GLN A 210 15.60 13.64 28.11
CA GLN A 210 15.05 12.29 28.00
C GLN A 210 15.48 11.59 26.69
N ILE A 211 15.66 12.35 25.59
CA ILE A 211 16.11 11.82 24.30
C ILE A 211 17.61 11.50 24.36
N GLN A 212 18.42 12.46 24.83
CA GLN A 212 19.88 12.37 24.82
C GLN A 212 20.40 11.34 25.83
N GLY A 213 19.74 11.23 26.99
CA GLY A 213 19.94 10.23 28.04
C GLY A 213 21.38 9.79 28.27
N GLN A 214 22.02 10.28 29.33
CA GLN A 214 23.21 9.64 29.89
C GLN A 214 22.92 8.15 30.07
N SER A 215 23.68 7.29 29.40
CA SER A 215 23.48 5.85 29.47
C SER A 215 24.46 5.28 30.48
N GLU A 216 23.96 4.79 31.62
CA GLU A 216 24.76 3.99 32.54
C GLU A 216 25.39 2.81 31.77
N GLY A 217 26.71 2.63 31.92
CA GLY A 217 27.46 1.60 31.18
C GLY A 217 27.85 1.98 29.75
N ALA A 218 27.79 3.26 29.37
CA ALA A 218 28.37 3.76 28.12
C ALA A 218 29.85 3.40 28.00
N LYS A 219 30.26 2.99 26.80
CA LYS A 219 31.64 2.61 26.49
C LYS A 219 32.32 3.72 25.73
N SER A 220 33.58 3.98 26.10
CA SER A 220 34.44 4.96 25.46
C SER A 220 35.36 4.35 24.40
N ASN A 221 35.81 5.16 23.44
CA ASN A 221 36.66 4.75 22.32
C ASN A 221 36.06 3.64 21.42
N TYR A 222 34.74 3.60 21.27
CA TYR A 222 34.07 2.71 20.32
C TYR A 222 33.70 3.45 19.03
N ILE A 223 33.78 2.76 17.89
CA ILE A 223 33.36 3.32 16.60
C ILE A 223 31.85 3.18 16.45
N CYS A 224 31.14 4.30 16.37
CA CYS A 224 29.72 4.31 16.05
C CYS A 224 29.50 3.96 14.57
N HIS A 225 28.62 3.01 14.26
CA HIS A 225 28.35 2.52 12.90
C HIS A 225 27.53 3.50 12.05
N ILE A 226 26.99 4.56 12.65
CA ILE A 226 26.20 5.57 11.94
C ILE A 226 27.04 6.78 11.57
N CYS A 227 27.82 7.34 12.50
CA CYS A 227 28.69 8.49 12.19
C CYS A 227 30.13 8.10 11.83
N ASN A 228 30.51 6.82 11.95
CA ASN A 228 31.86 6.30 11.75
C ASN A 228 32.95 6.98 12.60
N ASN A 229 32.58 7.69 13.66
CA ASN A 229 33.50 8.34 14.58
C ASN A 229 33.71 7.50 15.84
N SER A 230 34.88 7.65 16.45
CA SER A 230 35.12 7.22 17.82
C SER A 230 34.26 8.06 18.77
N CYS A 231 33.48 7.42 19.62
CA CYS A 231 32.55 8.07 20.53
C CYS A 231 32.75 7.56 21.97
N ASP A 232 32.49 8.44 22.94
CA ASP A 232 32.67 8.15 24.36
C ASP A 232 31.39 7.68 25.06
N ASP A 233 30.28 7.66 24.33
CA ASP A 233 28.93 7.41 24.83
C ASP A 233 28.26 6.22 24.13
N VAL A 234 29.01 5.25 23.59
CA VAL A 234 28.41 4.13 22.85
C VAL A 234 27.69 3.16 23.79
N ASN A 235 26.41 2.91 23.52
CA ASN A 235 25.58 1.97 24.29
C ASN A 235 24.37 1.46 23.49
N THR A 236 24.59 0.50 22.59
CA THR A 236 23.56 0.07 21.65
C THR A 236 22.37 -0.59 22.32
N VAL A 237 22.58 -1.37 23.37
CA VAL A 237 21.48 -2.02 24.12
C VAL A 237 20.55 -0.98 24.73
N ALA A 238 21.10 0.04 25.40
CA ALA A 238 20.30 1.08 26.03
C ALA A 238 19.55 1.93 24.99
N TYR A 239 20.23 2.34 23.91
CA TYR A 239 19.63 3.21 22.90
C TYR A 239 18.60 2.48 22.03
N SER A 240 18.90 1.27 21.55
CA SER A 240 17.95 0.46 20.76
C SER A 240 16.71 0.05 21.56
N GLY A 241 16.85 -0.14 22.87
CA GLY A 241 15.74 -0.38 23.79
C GLY A 241 14.70 0.75 23.79
N LYS A 242 15.14 2.00 23.60
CA LYS A 242 14.31 3.22 23.58
C LYS A 242 13.59 3.46 22.25
N LEU A 243 13.96 2.78 21.16
CA LEU A 243 13.25 2.85 19.87
C LEU A 243 11.82 2.32 20.00
N ALA A 244 10.88 2.94 19.29
CA ALA A 244 9.47 2.59 19.35
C ALA A 244 9.25 1.15 18.86
N ARG A 245 8.39 0.38 19.55
CA ARG A 245 8.10 -1.00 19.13
C ARG A 245 7.30 -1.09 17.83
N SER A 246 6.58 -0.02 17.52
CA SER A 246 5.73 0.12 16.34
C SER A 246 6.47 0.63 15.11
N SER A 247 7.80 0.76 15.15
CA SER A 247 8.58 1.37 14.10
C SER A 247 9.51 0.42 13.35
N ILE A 248 10.01 0.89 12.20
CA ILE A 248 10.88 0.10 11.32
C ILE A 248 12.31 0.00 11.84
N SER A 249 12.89 1.04 12.45
CA SER A 249 14.30 1.03 12.88
C SER A 249 14.54 0.00 13.96
N LYS A 250 13.56 -0.23 14.85
CA LYS A 250 13.67 -1.26 15.87
C LYS A 250 13.86 -2.64 15.25
N ALA A 251 13.20 -2.96 14.14
CA ALA A 251 13.35 -4.25 13.48
C ALA A 251 14.78 -4.43 12.93
N PHE A 252 15.35 -3.41 12.30
CA PHE A 252 16.71 -3.48 11.74
C PHE A 252 17.80 -3.45 12.81
N VAL A 253 17.63 -2.68 13.88
CA VAL A 253 18.61 -2.60 14.96
C VAL A 253 18.52 -3.82 15.88
N THR A 254 17.33 -4.30 16.25
CA THR A 254 17.24 -5.42 17.21
C THR A 254 17.51 -6.78 16.59
N THR A 255 17.39 -6.95 15.27
CA THR A 255 17.74 -8.22 14.61
C THR A 255 19.24 -8.44 14.54
N THR A 256 20.05 -7.38 14.54
CA THR A 256 21.52 -7.52 14.48
C THR A 256 22.12 -8.09 15.76
N ILE A 257 21.38 -8.07 16.89
CA ILE A 257 21.80 -8.73 18.13
C ILE A 257 22.04 -10.23 17.95
N ASN A 258 21.36 -10.87 16.99
CA ASN A 258 21.50 -12.30 16.73
C ASN A 258 22.84 -12.65 16.07
N TYR A 259 23.60 -11.65 15.58
CA TYR A 259 24.94 -11.83 15.03
C TYR A 259 26.04 -11.56 16.07
N ALA A 260 25.69 -11.21 17.31
CA ALA A 260 26.66 -11.02 18.39
C ALA A 260 27.52 -12.30 18.58
N PRO A 261 28.84 -12.18 18.81
CA PRO A 261 29.71 -13.34 18.99
C PRO A 261 29.19 -14.27 20.09
N ASN A 262 29.07 -15.57 19.77
CA ASN A 262 28.51 -16.60 20.64
C ASN A 262 27.05 -16.33 21.09
N PHE A 263 26.31 -15.50 20.36
CA PHE A 263 24.96 -15.05 20.72
C PHE A 263 24.89 -14.34 22.09
N ASP A 264 26.01 -13.75 22.53
CA ASP A 264 26.10 -13.01 23.79
C ASP A 264 25.64 -11.56 23.61
N LYS A 265 24.50 -11.22 24.20
CA LYS A 265 23.91 -9.87 24.14
C LYS A 265 24.83 -8.77 24.70
N ASN A 266 25.73 -9.10 25.63
CA ASN A 266 26.67 -8.13 26.18
C ASN A 266 27.73 -7.69 25.16
N LYS A 267 27.89 -8.45 24.08
CA LYS A 267 28.78 -8.16 22.95
C LYS A 267 28.04 -7.51 21.79
N PHE A 268 26.82 -7.02 21.98
CA PHE A 268 26.06 -6.42 20.90
C PHE A 268 26.79 -5.23 20.25
N ASP A 269 27.44 -4.39 21.05
CA ASP A 269 28.23 -3.25 20.56
C ASP A 269 29.37 -3.68 19.61
N SER A 270 29.87 -4.92 19.71
CA SER A 270 30.90 -5.43 18.79
C SER A 270 30.40 -5.70 17.37
N VAL A 271 29.09 -5.73 17.15
CA VAL A 271 28.46 -6.00 15.85
C VAL A 271 27.64 -4.80 15.35
N PHE A 272 27.06 -4.03 16.27
CA PHE A 272 26.41 -2.78 15.95
C PHE A 272 26.59 -1.83 17.14
N SER A 273 27.40 -0.79 16.96
CA SER A 273 27.67 0.26 17.94
C SER A 273 26.98 1.56 17.57
N ILE A 274 26.25 2.18 18.48
CA ILE A 274 25.61 3.48 18.27
C ILE A 274 25.84 4.42 19.46
N CYS A 275 26.23 5.66 19.17
CA CYS A 275 26.31 6.75 20.15
C CYS A 275 24.95 7.42 20.38
N GLY A 276 24.82 8.20 21.46
CA GLY A 276 23.57 8.86 21.84
C GLY A 276 23.09 9.87 20.80
N SER A 277 24.00 10.62 20.18
CA SER A 277 23.65 11.59 19.12
C SER A 277 23.06 10.89 17.89
N CYS A 278 23.69 9.81 17.41
CA CYS A 278 23.17 9.00 16.31
C CYS A 278 21.86 8.27 16.65
N ALA A 279 21.69 7.84 17.90
CA ALA A 279 20.42 7.27 18.36
C ALA A 279 19.27 8.29 18.32
N SER A 280 19.56 9.55 18.65
CA SER A 280 18.59 10.64 18.48
C SER A 280 18.26 10.90 17.01
N LEU A 281 19.26 10.87 16.12
CA LEU A 281 19.05 11.03 14.68
C LEU A 281 18.17 9.91 14.11
N LEU A 282 18.44 8.65 14.47
CA LEU A 282 17.59 7.51 14.11
C LEU A 282 16.13 7.72 14.50
N LYS A 283 15.89 8.18 15.74
CA LYS A 283 14.53 8.40 16.24
C LYS A 283 13.81 9.51 15.47
N SER A 284 14.52 10.61 15.20
CA SER A 284 13.99 11.74 14.44
C SER A 284 13.68 11.35 13.00
N GLY A 285 14.64 10.72 12.33
CA GLY A 285 14.48 10.32 10.94
C GLY A 285 13.46 9.20 10.76
N GLU A 286 13.30 8.33 11.76
CA GLU A 286 12.23 7.32 11.77
C GLU A 286 10.84 7.97 11.77
N ASN A 287 10.61 8.96 12.63
CA ASN A 287 9.32 9.65 12.68
C ASN A 287 9.01 10.25 11.31
N LYS A 288 9.97 10.96 10.71
CA LYS A 288 9.84 11.58 9.39
C LYS A 288 9.63 10.56 8.28
N ALA A 289 10.44 9.51 8.22
CA ALA A 289 10.28 8.46 7.20
C ALA A 289 8.90 7.78 7.30
N MET A 290 8.42 7.51 8.52
CA MET A 290 7.13 6.86 8.75
C MET A 290 5.92 7.80 8.55
N SER A 291 6.09 9.11 8.64
CA SER A 291 5.02 10.10 8.43
C SER A 291 4.98 10.63 6.99
N GLU A 292 6.15 10.97 6.43
CA GLU A 292 6.28 11.70 5.16
C GLU A 292 6.69 10.79 4.01
N MET A 293 7.55 9.79 4.26
CA MET A 293 8.01 8.83 3.25
C MET A 293 7.14 7.57 3.15
N LYS A 294 5.94 7.62 3.72
CA LYS A 294 4.97 6.52 3.69
C LYS A 294 4.23 6.47 2.35
N SER A 295 4.13 5.27 1.78
CA SER A 295 3.38 5.01 0.55
C SER A 295 2.55 3.72 0.65
N LYS A 296 1.83 3.39 -0.42
CA LYS A 296 1.14 2.11 -0.63
C LYS A 296 1.54 1.47 -1.96
N ILE A 297 2.08 0.26 -1.91
CA ILE A 297 2.40 -0.55 -3.09
C ILE A 297 1.64 -1.87 -2.99
N ALA A 298 0.89 -2.23 -4.04
CA ALA A 298 0.05 -3.44 -4.07
C ALA A 298 -0.93 -3.54 -2.87
N GLY A 299 -1.41 -2.39 -2.38
CA GLY A 299 -2.30 -2.30 -1.22
C GLY A 299 -1.64 -2.51 0.15
N GLU A 300 -0.31 -2.63 0.20
CA GLU A 300 0.48 -2.78 1.43
C GLU A 300 1.16 -1.47 1.82
N ASP A 301 1.27 -1.21 3.12
CA ASP A 301 2.00 -0.04 3.64
C ASP A 301 3.51 -0.21 3.40
N VAL A 302 4.14 0.82 2.84
CA VAL A 302 5.58 0.87 2.61
C VAL A 302 6.19 2.17 3.13
N VAL A 303 7.48 2.12 3.46
CA VAL A 303 8.33 3.32 3.59
C VAL A 303 9.37 3.27 2.48
N LEU A 304 9.57 4.42 1.83
CA LEU A 304 10.64 4.62 0.84
C LEU A 304 11.83 5.31 1.52
N LEU A 305 13.02 4.78 1.32
CA LEU A 305 14.27 5.41 1.75
C LEU A 305 15.13 5.68 0.53
N PHE A 306 15.77 6.84 0.47
CA PHE A 306 16.57 7.29 -0.66
C PHE A 306 18.02 7.45 -0.25
N GLU A 307 18.94 7.14 -1.17
CA GLU A 307 20.39 7.26 -1.01
C GLU A 307 20.95 7.85 -2.30
N GLY A 308 21.66 8.97 -2.23
CA GLY A 308 22.31 9.53 -3.41
C GLY A 308 23.55 8.74 -3.81
N LEU A 309 23.83 8.64 -5.11
CA LEU A 309 24.97 7.85 -5.61
C LEU A 309 26.32 8.55 -5.40
N TYR A 310 26.36 9.87 -5.60
CA TYR A 310 27.58 10.67 -5.54
C TYR A 310 27.56 11.69 -4.40
N GLU A 311 26.37 12.23 -4.09
CA GLU A 311 26.16 13.27 -3.09
C GLU A 311 24.87 12.96 -2.32
N ASP A 312 24.78 13.47 -1.09
CA ASP A 312 23.56 13.34 -0.30
C ASP A 312 22.38 14.03 -0.99
N ILE A 313 21.21 13.40 -0.94
CA ILE A 313 19.99 13.97 -1.51
C ILE A 313 19.45 15.02 -0.54
N GLU A 314 19.21 16.24 -1.02
CA GLU A 314 18.53 17.27 -0.24
C GLU A 314 17.14 16.79 0.19
N TYR A 315 16.81 16.97 1.47
CA TYR A 315 15.53 16.49 2.02
C TYR A 315 14.31 17.12 1.31
N SER A 316 14.44 18.36 0.82
CA SER A 316 13.44 19.07 0.01
C SER A 316 12.98 18.26 -1.22
N CYS A 317 13.85 17.42 -1.78
CA CYS A 317 13.55 16.62 -2.97
C CYS A 317 12.78 15.32 -2.66
N TYR A 318 12.81 14.83 -1.41
CA TYR A 318 12.30 13.51 -1.05
C TYR A 318 10.81 13.32 -1.39
N GLN A 319 10.00 14.36 -1.18
CA GLN A 319 8.57 14.30 -1.49
C GLN A 319 8.32 14.07 -2.98
N ARG A 320 9.03 14.81 -3.85
CA ARG A 320 8.92 14.64 -5.30
C ARG A 320 9.41 13.26 -5.75
N LEU A 321 10.53 12.79 -5.22
CA LEU A 321 11.03 11.44 -5.52
C LEU A 321 10.03 10.34 -5.12
N LYS A 322 9.40 10.50 -3.95
CA LYS A 322 8.33 9.62 -3.49
C LYS A 322 7.11 9.66 -4.42
N GLU A 323 6.60 10.84 -4.75
CA GLU A 323 5.44 11.00 -5.64
C GLU A 323 5.67 10.30 -6.99
N ASN A 324 6.89 10.43 -7.53
CA ASN A 324 7.30 9.77 -8.76
C ASN A 324 7.23 8.23 -8.68
N ILE A 325 7.64 7.64 -7.55
CA ILE A 325 7.51 6.19 -7.32
C ILE A 325 6.04 5.82 -7.10
N ASP A 326 5.28 6.63 -6.37
CA ASP A 326 3.88 6.39 -6.03
C ASP A 326 3.00 6.33 -7.27
N ILE A 327 3.22 7.21 -8.24
CA ILE A 327 2.49 7.22 -9.51
C ILE A 327 2.61 5.84 -10.17
N VAL A 328 3.82 5.28 -10.28
CA VAL A 328 4.05 4.00 -10.97
C VAL A 328 3.28 2.83 -10.34
N PHE A 329 3.14 2.83 -9.01
CA PHE A 329 2.44 1.78 -8.26
C PHE A 329 0.98 2.10 -7.92
N SER A 330 0.48 3.26 -8.34
CA SER A 330 -0.92 3.68 -8.21
C SER A 330 -1.63 3.69 -9.56
N PRO A 331 -1.69 2.56 -10.29
CA PRO A 331 -2.26 2.54 -11.63
C PRO A 331 -3.71 3.02 -11.61
N LYS A 332 -4.00 4.08 -12.36
CA LYS A 332 -5.36 4.49 -12.72
C LYS A 332 -5.62 4.13 -14.18
N GLU A 333 -6.88 3.96 -14.53
CA GLU A 333 -7.30 3.63 -15.89
C GLU A 333 -7.84 4.88 -16.61
N SER A 334 -7.06 5.97 -16.61
CA SER A 334 -7.38 7.22 -17.32
C SER A 334 -6.22 7.68 -18.20
N ASP A 335 -6.53 8.32 -19.32
CA ASP A 335 -5.52 8.83 -20.27
C ASP A 335 -4.66 9.92 -19.63
N GLU A 336 -5.30 10.88 -18.95
CA GLU A 336 -4.63 11.96 -18.20
C GLU A 336 -3.55 11.39 -17.28
N TRP A 337 -3.85 10.30 -16.58
CA TRP A 337 -2.89 9.67 -15.67
C TRP A 337 -1.73 8.97 -16.39
N PHE A 338 -1.96 8.39 -17.56
CA PHE A 338 -0.90 7.80 -18.36
C PHE A 338 -0.02 8.86 -19.01
N ASP A 339 -0.61 9.97 -19.43
CA ASP A 339 0.12 11.12 -19.95
C ASP A 339 0.93 11.79 -18.85
N GLU A 340 0.38 11.95 -17.64
CA GLU A 340 1.11 12.37 -16.43
C GLU A 340 2.27 11.41 -16.14
N LEU A 341 2.04 10.10 -16.08
CA LEU A 341 3.09 9.10 -15.88
C LEU A 341 4.20 9.23 -16.95
N ASN A 342 3.84 9.40 -18.21
CA ASN A 342 4.80 9.54 -19.31
C ASN A 342 5.57 10.87 -19.24
N GLN A 343 4.91 11.97 -18.87
CA GLN A 343 5.56 13.26 -18.65
C GLN A 343 6.53 13.17 -17.48
N GLU A 344 6.12 12.56 -16.37
CA GLU A 344 6.99 12.33 -15.21
C GLU A 344 8.19 11.47 -15.57
N ILE A 345 8.00 10.36 -16.31
CA ILE A 345 9.08 9.51 -16.86
C ILE A 345 10.11 10.35 -17.64
N ASN A 346 9.65 11.37 -18.37
CA ASN A 346 10.52 12.26 -19.15
C ASN A 346 11.11 13.42 -18.33
N TYR A 347 10.47 13.83 -17.23
CA TYR A 347 10.85 14.96 -16.38
C TYR A 347 11.90 14.61 -15.29
N PHE A 348 12.28 13.34 -15.13
CA PHE A 348 13.24 12.83 -14.12
C PHE A 348 14.69 13.40 -14.16
N GLN A 349 14.97 14.49 -14.88
CA GLN A 349 16.34 14.96 -15.19
C GLN A 349 17.00 15.86 -14.13
N GLU A 350 16.35 16.21 -13.01
CA GLU A 350 16.94 17.13 -12.02
C GLU A 350 17.71 16.42 -10.88
N VAL A 351 17.49 15.13 -10.63
CA VAL A 351 18.31 14.29 -9.71
C VAL A 351 18.44 12.88 -10.30
N GLU A 352 19.37 12.69 -11.24
CA GLU A 352 19.41 11.47 -12.05
C GLU A 352 19.97 10.23 -11.32
N ASN A 353 20.78 10.42 -10.28
CA ASN A 353 21.63 9.36 -9.73
C ASN A 353 21.37 9.07 -8.24
N PHE A 354 20.33 8.29 -7.96
CA PHE A 354 20.04 7.78 -6.63
C PHE A 354 19.63 6.31 -6.63
N TYR A 355 19.75 5.71 -5.45
CA TYR A 355 19.10 4.46 -5.10
C TYR A 355 17.93 4.72 -4.17
N PHE A 356 16.95 3.83 -4.19
CA PHE A 356 15.92 3.79 -3.18
C PHE A 356 15.65 2.37 -2.70
N SER A 357 15.08 2.27 -1.51
CA SER A 357 14.65 1.01 -0.92
C SER A 357 13.19 1.06 -0.55
N ILE A 358 12.50 -0.05 -0.76
CA ILE A 358 11.10 -0.24 -0.40
C ILE A 358 11.02 -1.18 0.79
N ILE A 359 10.50 -0.67 1.92
CA ILE A 359 10.31 -1.46 3.13
C ILE A 359 8.81 -1.71 3.32
N PHE A 360 8.37 -2.94 3.04
CA PHE A 360 6.99 -3.36 3.30
C PHE A 360 6.84 -3.71 4.77
N TYR A 361 5.90 -3.05 5.45
CA TYR A 361 5.70 -3.25 6.89
C TYR A 361 4.23 -3.37 7.26
N LYS A 362 3.98 -3.89 8.46
CA LYS A 362 2.66 -3.89 9.09
C LYS A 362 2.82 -3.46 10.54
N THR A 363 2.05 -2.46 10.95
CA THR A 363 2.05 -1.96 12.33
C THR A 363 0.63 -1.91 12.88
N ASP A 364 0.45 -2.32 14.13
CA ASP A 364 -0.79 -2.12 14.89
C ASP A 364 -0.69 -0.92 15.85
N GLY A 365 0.44 -0.18 15.78
CA GLY A 365 0.77 0.90 16.71
C GLY A 365 1.43 0.44 18.02
N ASN A 366 1.50 -0.88 18.28
CA ASN A 366 2.21 -1.46 19.42
C ASN A 366 3.45 -2.26 18.98
N SER A 367 3.42 -2.79 17.76
CA SER A 367 4.44 -3.64 17.15
C SER A 367 4.55 -3.34 15.66
N CYS A 368 5.75 -3.55 15.10
CA CYS A 368 6.01 -3.47 13.66
C CYS A 368 6.57 -4.80 13.18
N ALA A 369 6.01 -5.32 12.10
CA ALA A 369 6.52 -6.50 11.40
C ALA A 369 6.95 -6.09 9.99
N ILE A 370 8.20 -6.40 9.64
CA ILE A 370 8.70 -6.25 8.27
C ILE A 370 8.23 -7.45 7.45
N LYS A 371 7.49 -7.19 6.36
CA LYS A 371 6.99 -8.22 5.45
C LYS A 371 8.03 -8.59 4.39
N LYS A 372 8.70 -7.58 3.83
CA LYS A 372 9.74 -7.71 2.80
C LYS A 372 10.50 -6.40 2.67
N THR A 373 11.78 -6.47 2.31
CA THR A 373 12.56 -5.33 1.84
C THR A 373 12.98 -5.57 0.39
N ILE A 374 12.98 -4.52 -0.42
CA ILE A 374 13.60 -4.48 -1.75
C ILE A 374 14.61 -3.35 -1.67
N GLU A 375 15.89 -3.69 -1.67
CA GLU A 375 16.96 -2.76 -1.31
C GLU A 375 17.76 -2.34 -2.55
N SER A 376 18.36 -1.15 -2.48
CA SER A 376 19.32 -0.65 -3.50
C SER A 376 18.76 -0.65 -4.93
N ILE A 377 17.53 -0.16 -5.10
CA ILE A 377 16.90 -0.01 -6.41
C ILE A 377 17.47 1.23 -7.08
N SER A 378 18.25 1.04 -8.15
CA SER A 378 18.76 2.16 -8.96
C SER A 378 17.61 2.87 -9.67
N ASN A 379 17.54 4.19 -9.56
CA ASN A 379 16.57 4.99 -10.32
C ASN A 379 16.71 4.79 -11.84
N ALA A 380 17.94 4.73 -12.36
CA ALA A 380 18.19 4.47 -13.77
C ALA A 380 17.60 3.13 -14.24
N LYS A 381 17.73 2.08 -13.43
CA LYS A 381 17.12 0.77 -13.71
C LYS A 381 15.61 0.83 -13.62
N PHE A 382 15.07 1.54 -12.63
CA PHE A 382 13.63 1.70 -12.45
C PHE A 382 12.99 2.41 -13.66
N ILE A 383 13.60 3.49 -14.15
CA ILE A 383 13.20 4.20 -15.38
C ILE A 383 13.30 3.26 -16.59
N TYR A 384 14.39 2.50 -16.72
CA TYR A 384 14.54 1.55 -17.82
C TYR A 384 13.42 0.51 -17.84
N ILE A 385 13.06 -0.06 -16.67
CA ILE A 385 11.94 -1.00 -16.56
C ILE A 385 10.63 -0.36 -17.04
N GLN A 386 10.34 0.88 -16.64
CA GLN A 386 9.13 1.58 -17.07
C GLN A 386 9.09 1.78 -18.59
N LYS A 387 10.21 2.22 -19.18
CA LYS A 387 10.34 2.38 -20.64
C LYS A 387 10.07 1.07 -21.36
N ILE A 388 10.62 -0.05 -20.88
CA ILE A 388 10.37 -1.37 -21.49
C ILE A 388 8.90 -1.77 -21.39
N PHE A 389 8.25 -1.55 -20.25
CA PHE A 389 6.81 -1.83 -20.12
C PHE A 389 5.98 -0.98 -21.08
N GLU A 390 6.29 0.31 -21.21
CA GLU A 390 5.57 1.22 -22.09
C GLU A 390 5.79 0.88 -23.58
N GLU A 391 7.03 0.58 -23.98
CA GLU A 391 7.34 0.11 -25.32
C GLU A 391 6.56 -1.17 -25.67
N CYS A 392 6.51 -2.15 -24.76
CA CYS A 392 5.73 -3.37 -24.96
C CYS A 392 4.23 -3.08 -25.04
N ARG A 393 3.70 -2.21 -24.17
CA ARG A 393 2.29 -1.78 -24.19
C ARG A 393 1.92 -1.10 -25.51
N LEU A 394 2.77 -0.21 -26.03
CA LEU A 394 2.55 0.50 -27.30
C LEU A 394 2.37 -0.47 -28.48
N THR A 395 3.14 -1.57 -28.52
CA THR A 395 2.95 -2.63 -29.54
C THR A 395 1.60 -3.35 -29.43
N MET A 396 0.92 -3.20 -28.30
CA MET A 396 -0.38 -3.79 -28.00
C MET A 396 -1.49 -2.75 -27.83
N SER A 397 -1.27 -1.49 -28.18
CA SER A 397 -2.18 -0.36 -27.89
C SER A 397 -3.62 -0.57 -28.37
N GLN A 398 -3.83 -1.26 -29.50
CA GLN A 398 -5.15 -1.67 -30.00
C GLN A 398 -5.90 -2.60 -29.03
N TYR A 399 -5.18 -3.43 -28.28
CA TYR A 399 -5.73 -4.50 -27.45
C TYR A 399 -5.66 -4.20 -25.95
N LEU A 400 -4.66 -3.44 -25.54
CA LEU A 400 -4.33 -3.12 -24.16
C LEU A 400 -3.96 -1.63 -24.05
N ARG A 401 -4.93 -0.83 -23.62
CA ARG A 401 -4.75 0.61 -23.49
C ARG A 401 -3.71 1.00 -22.43
N TYR A 402 -3.66 0.25 -21.32
CA TYR A 402 -2.99 0.65 -20.09
C TYR A 402 -2.26 -0.54 -19.46
N PHE A 403 -0.94 -0.44 -19.27
CA PHE A 403 -0.15 -1.45 -18.56
C PHE A 403 1.23 -0.93 -18.15
N ASN A 404 1.64 -1.18 -16.90
CA ASN A 404 2.95 -0.80 -16.35
C ASN A 404 3.29 -1.70 -15.15
N LEU A 405 4.40 -1.43 -14.46
CA LEU A 405 4.87 -2.22 -13.32
C LEU A 405 3.82 -2.37 -12.20
N GLY A 406 3.08 -1.30 -11.86
CA GLY A 406 2.03 -1.36 -10.83
C GLY A 406 0.88 -2.30 -11.18
N HIS A 407 0.66 -2.59 -12.46
CA HIS A 407 -0.38 -3.50 -12.91
C HIS A 407 -0.10 -4.98 -12.61
N ILE A 408 1.12 -5.35 -12.21
CA ILE A 408 1.42 -6.72 -11.75
C ILE A 408 0.46 -7.13 -10.61
N TYR A 409 0.16 -6.20 -9.69
CA TYR A 409 -0.82 -6.43 -8.62
C TYR A 409 -2.23 -6.73 -9.15
N ARG A 410 -2.59 -6.24 -10.35
CA ARG A 410 -3.92 -6.42 -10.94
C ARG A 410 -4.07 -7.70 -11.79
N ILE A 411 -2.99 -8.44 -12.02
CA ILE A 411 -3.04 -9.67 -12.81
C ILE A 411 -2.80 -10.92 -11.97
N VAL A 412 -2.17 -10.80 -10.79
CA VAL A 412 -1.92 -11.92 -9.88
C VAL A 412 -3.06 -12.08 -8.86
N PRO A 413 -3.70 -13.25 -8.71
CA PRO A 413 -4.83 -13.42 -7.79
C PRO A 413 -4.44 -13.29 -6.31
N VAL A 414 -5.08 -12.35 -5.59
CA VAL A 414 -4.90 -12.18 -4.14
C VAL A 414 -6.20 -12.41 -3.37
N THR A 415 -6.13 -13.30 -2.39
CA THR A 415 -7.21 -13.59 -1.44
C THR A 415 -7.18 -12.64 -0.26
N THR A 416 -8.37 -12.35 0.27
CA THR A 416 -8.58 -11.45 1.41
C THR A 416 -9.36 -12.15 2.50
N ASP A 417 -9.01 -11.90 3.77
CA ASP A 417 -9.84 -12.31 4.90
C ASP A 417 -11.10 -11.42 5.03
N LYS A 418 -11.98 -11.74 5.99
CA LYS A 418 -13.20 -10.97 6.27
C LYS A 418 -12.94 -9.51 6.69
N LYS A 419 -11.73 -9.20 7.15
CA LYS A 419 -11.30 -7.85 7.58
C LYS A 419 -10.63 -7.08 6.43
N GLY A 420 -10.50 -7.68 5.24
CA GLY A 420 -9.81 -7.10 4.09
C GLY A 420 -8.30 -7.29 4.10
N THR A 421 -7.75 -8.08 5.03
CA THR A 421 -6.31 -8.39 5.06
C THR A 421 -5.95 -9.31 3.91
N GLN A 422 -4.93 -8.95 3.14
CA GLN A 422 -4.41 -9.77 2.04
C GLN A 422 -3.58 -10.95 2.59
N LEU A 423 -3.91 -12.18 2.20
CA LEU A 423 -3.31 -13.41 2.77
C LEU A 423 -2.10 -13.94 1.98
N ASN A 424 -2.16 -13.88 0.65
CA ASN A 424 -1.15 -14.45 -0.26
C ASN A 424 -0.40 -13.39 -1.07
N ILE A 425 -0.33 -12.16 -0.55
CA ILE A 425 0.31 -11.00 -1.21
C ILE A 425 1.80 -11.22 -1.52
N LYS A 426 2.48 -12.14 -0.80
CA LYS A 426 3.90 -12.45 -0.99
C LYS A 426 4.24 -12.87 -2.43
N ARG A 427 3.33 -13.54 -3.16
CA ARG A 427 3.52 -13.87 -4.59
C ARG A 427 3.71 -12.60 -5.43
N VAL A 428 2.87 -11.59 -5.21
CA VAL A 428 2.95 -10.29 -5.88
C VAL A 428 4.24 -9.57 -5.52
N LEU A 429 4.55 -9.47 -4.21
CA LEU A 429 5.72 -8.73 -3.75
C LEU A 429 7.02 -9.36 -4.25
N ASN A 430 7.09 -10.69 -4.30
CA ASN A 430 8.23 -11.40 -4.86
C ASN A 430 8.36 -11.17 -6.38
N LEU A 431 7.25 -11.19 -7.12
CA LEU A 431 7.29 -10.92 -8.55
C LEU A 431 7.72 -9.49 -8.87
N ILE A 432 7.20 -8.49 -8.13
CA ILE A 432 7.65 -7.10 -8.24
C ILE A 432 9.15 -6.99 -7.91
N SER A 433 9.59 -7.62 -6.83
CA SER A 433 11.01 -7.69 -6.43
C SER A 433 11.88 -8.26 -7.55
N ALA A 434 11.51 -9.40 -8.12
CA ALA A 434 12.26 -10.06 -9.17
C ALA A 434 12.38 -9.16 -10.42
N VAL A 435 11.31 -8.48 -10.81
CA VAL A 435 11.34 -7.55 -11.95
C VAL A 435 12.27 -6.36 -11.67
N ILE A 436 12.16 -5.75 -10.48
CA ILE A 436 12.97 -4.58 -10.10
C ILE A 436 14.46 -4.97 -9.91
N GLN A 437 14.72 -6.10 -9.27
CA GLN A 437 16.07 -6.60 -9.00
C GLN A 437 16.68 -7.34 -10.18
N GLY A 438 15.90 -7.61 -11.23
CA GLY A 438 16.38 -8.28 -12.44
C GLY A 438 16.71 -9.76 -12.21
N GLU A 439 15.99 -10.39 -11.28
CA GLU A 439 16.16 -11.81 -10.97
C GLU A 439 15.55 -12.66 -12.09
N LEU A 440 16.14 -13.83 -12.33
CA LEU A 440 15.61 -14.77 -13.32
C LEU A 440 14.28 -15.36 -12.83
N ILE A 441 13.25 -15.31 -13.68
CA ILE A 441 11.90 -15.80 -13.42
C ILE A 441 11.65 -17.02 -14.31
N ASP A 442 11.06 -18.08 -13.76
CA ASP A 442 10.63 -19.23 -14.56
C ASP A 442 9.36 -18.88 -15.37
N LYS A 443 9.41 -19.08 -16.69
CA LYS A 443 8.24 -18.89 -17.55
C LYS A 443 7.01 -19.67 -17.07
N ASN A 444 7.20 -20.85 -16.47
CA ASN A 444 6.10 -21.69 -16.02
C ASN A 444 5.35 -21.05 -14.84
N GLU A 445 6.06 -20.34 -13.94
CA GLU A 445 5.44 -19.62 -12.83
C GLU A 445 4.50 -18.51 -13.33
N ILE A 446 4.92 -17.78 -14.38
CA ILE A 446 4.07 -16.74 -14.99
C ILE A 446 2.89 -17.35 -15.72
N MET A 447 3.08 -18.49 -16.40
CA MET A 447 2.00 -19.20 -17.08
C MET A 447 0.96 -19.76 -16.10
N GLU A 448 1.42 -20.26 -14.95
CA GLU A 448 0.55 -20.67 -13.84
C GLU A 448 -0.25 -19.48 -13.31
N LEU A 449 0.40 -18.34 -13.07
CA LEU A 449 -0.28 -17.11 -12.64
C LEU A 449 -1.35 -16.66 -13.65
N ALA A 450 -1.07 -16.74 -14.94
CA ALA A 450 -2.03 -16.40 -16.00
C ALA A 450 -3.28 -17.28 -15.96
N CYS A 451 -3.08 -18.59 -15.84
CA CYS A 451 -4.17 -19.55 -15.76
C CYS A 451 -4.96 -19.44 -14.45
N ASP A 452 -4.27 -19.24 -13.31
CA ASP A 452 -4.88 -18.97 -12.01
C ASP A 452 -5.79 -17.74 -12.09
N ALA A 453 -5.32 -16.64 -12.70
CA ALA A 453 -6.11 -15.43 -12.86
C ALA A 453 -7.39 -15.68 -13.65
N LEU A 454 -7.28 -16.36 -14.80
CA LEU A 454 -8.44 -16.71 -15.62
C LEU A 454 -9.44 -17.59 -14.85
N GLU A 455 -8.96 -18.68 -14.23
CA GLU A 455 -9.80 -19.59 -13.46
C GLU A 455 -10.54 -18.86 -12.34
N LYS A 456 -9.81 -18.16 -11.48
CA LYS A 456 -10.38 -17.53 -10.28
C LYS A 456 -11.32 -16.39 -10.66
N GLY A 457 -10.98 -15.56 -11.65
CA GLY A 457 -11.83 -14.47 -12.08
C GLY A 457 -13.12 -14.95 -12.75
N VAL A 458 -13.03 -15.89 -13.70
CA VAL A 458 -14.22 -16.47 -14.36
C VAL A 458 -15.13 -17.15 -13.33
N MET A 459 -14.55 -17.87 -12.36
CA MET A 459 -15.31 -18.49 -11.27
C MET A 459 -16.05 -17.44 -10.41
N GLN A 460 -15.38 -16.34 -10.03
CA GLN A 460 -16.03 -15.26 -9.26
C GLN A 460 -17.16 -14.59 -10.06
N LEU A 461 -17.00 -14.38 -11.36
CA LEU A 461 -18.04 -13.79 -12.21
C LEU A 461 -19.29 -14.66 -12.32
N LYS A 462 -19.14 -15.98 -12.23
CA LYS A 462 -20.26 -16.94 -12.18
C LYS A 462 -20.88 -17.08 -10.79
N SER A 463 -20.14 -16.74 -9.74
CA SER A 463 -20.57 -16.91 -8.36
C SER A 463 -21.76 -16.01 -7.97
N SER A 464 -22.44 -16.34 -6.87
CA SER A 464 -23.52 -15.52 -6.31
C SER A 464 -23.01 -14.30 -5.53
N GLU A 465 -21.74 -14.30 -5.12
CA GLU A 465 -21.14 -13.29 -4.25
C GLU A 465 -19.63 -13.19 -4.52
N LEU A 466 -19.14 -11.97 -4.71
CA LEU A 466 -17.71 -11.68 -4.88
C LEU A 466 -16.98 -11.69 -3.54
N ARG A 467 -16.31 -12.81 -3.24
CA ARG A 467 -15.64 -13.03 -1.94
C ARG A 467 -14.15 -12.74 -1.94
N ASN A 468 -13.47 -12.94 -3.06
CA ASN A 468 -12.01 -12.88 -3.17
C ASN A 468 -11.57 -12.24 -4.48
N TYR A 469 -10.26 -12.01 -4.60
CA TYR A 469 -9.60 -11.61 -5.86
C TYR A 469 -10.04 -10.24 -6.39
N ARG A 470 -10.53 -9.37 -5.51
CA ARG A 470 -10.97 -8.00 -5.88
C ARG A 470 -9.84 -7.16 -6.49
N ASN A 471 -8.59 -7.53 -6.25
CA ASN A 471 -7.43 -6.90 -6.86
C ASN A 471 -7.33 -7.17 -8.38
N LEU A 472 -7.92 -8.26 -8.88
CA LEU A 472 -7.84 -8.63 -10.29
C LEU A 472 -8.53 -7.59 -11.17
N TYR A 473 -7.92 -7.36 -12.33
CA TYR A 473 -8.21 -6.26 -13.25
C TYR A 473 -9.71 -6.09 -13.52
N GLY A 474 -10.30 -5.04 -12.96
CA GLY A 474 -11.71 -4.69 -13.15
C GLY A 474 -12.71 -5.74 -12.65
N LEU A 475 -12.29 -6.77 -11.90
CA LEU A 475 -13.15 -7.91 -11.57
C LEU A 475 -14.40 -7.49 -10.81
N GLU A 476 -14.26 -6.62 -9.80
CA GLU A 476 -15.39 -6.12 -9.01
C GLU A 476 -16.36 -5.29 -9.86
N PHE A 477 -15.83 -4.46 -10.75
CA PHE A 477 -16.63 -3.71 -11.72
C PHE A 477 -17.40 -4.64 -12.66
N TYR A 478 -16.70 -5.59 -13.31
CA TYR A 478 -17.32 -6.55 -14.22
C TYR A 478 -18.35 -7.43 -13.53
N TYR A 479 -18.09 -7.86 -12.29
CA TYR A 479 -19.04 -8.62 -11.49
C TYR A 479 -20.33 -7.84 -11.24
N ASN A 480 -20.21 -6.60 -10.75
CA ASN A 480 -21.36 -5.76 -10.41
C ASN A 480 -22.19 -5.43 -11.66
N GLU A 481 -21.53 -5.05 -12.75
CA GLU A 481 -22.21 -4.73 -14.00
C GLU A 481 -22.87 -5.97 -14.62
N GLN A 482 -22.22 -7.13 -14.59
CA GLN A 482 -22.82 -8.39 -15.06
C GLN A 482 -24.07 -8.77 -14.27
N LYS A 483 -24.08 -8.56 -12.94
CA LYS A 483 -25.27 -8.82 -12.11
C LYS A 483 -26.41 -7.85 -12.43
N LYS A 484 -26.09 -6.58 -12.68
CA LYS A 484 -27.06 -5.53 -12.99
C LYS A 484 -27.70 -5.72 -14.37
N SER A 485 -26.90 -5.91 -15.40
CA SER A 485 -27.38 -5.98 -16.78
C SER A 485 -27.75 -7.41 -17.23
N LYS A 486 -27.30 -8.44 -16.49
CA LYS A 486 -27.31 -9.85 -16.92
C LYS A 486 -26.54 -10.05 -18.24
N ASP A 487 -25.58 -9.16 -18.53
CA ASP A 487 -24.76 -9.21 -19.74
C ASP A 487 -23.45 -9.97 -19.48
N PHE A 488 -23.34 -11.16 -20.03
CA PHE A 488 -22.17 -12.02 -19.82
C PHE A 488 -20.96 -11.61 -20.67
N ARG A 489 -21.09 -10.58 -21.51
CA ARG A 489 -19.95 -9.97 -22.22
C ARG A 489 -18.93 -9.37 -21.24
N TYR A 490 -19.30 -9.11 -19.99
CA TYR A 490 -18.34 -8.70 -18.96
C TYR A 490 -17.34 -9.81 -18.61
N THR A 491 -17.74 -11.08 -18.69
CA THR A 491 -16.79 -12.22 -18.60
C THR A 491 -15.82 -12.22 -19.77
N ASP A 492 -16.29 -11.92 -20.99
CA ASP A 492 -15.40 -11.82 -22.16
C ASP A 492 -14.39 -10.67 -22.01
N ARG A 493 -14.86 -9.50 -21.55
CA ARG A 493 -13.99 -8.34 -21.31
C ARG A 493 -12.93 -8.61 -20.25
N TYR A 494 -13.31 -9.31 -19.17
CA TYR A 494 -12.37 -9.75 -18.14
C TYR A 494 -11.29 -10.67 -18.72
N ILE A 495 -11.70 -11.71 -19.46
CA ILE A 495 -10.77 -12.65 -20.11
C ILE A 495 -9.82 -11.90 -21.04
N LYS A 496 -10.36 -11.03 -21.91
CA LYS A 496 -9.55 -10.19 -22.81
C LYS A 496 -8.52 -9.39 -22.02
N ARG A 497 -8.95 -8.70 -20.97
CA ARG A 497 -8.07 -7.82 -20.19
C ARG A 497 -6.93 -8.59 -19.54
N ILE A 498 -7.22 -9.73 -18.92
CA ILE A 498 -6.21 -10.58 -18.29
C ILE A 498 -5.23 -11.12 -19.35
N VAL A 499 -5.72 -11.76 -20.41
CA VAL A 499 -4.85 -12.39 -21.41
C VAL A 499 -3.96 -11.37 -22.10
N MET A 500 -4.50 -10.24 -22.54
CA MET A 500 -3.71 -9.20 -23.19
C MET A 500 -2.65 -8.60 -22.24
N SER A 501 -2.99 -8.46 -20.95
CA SER A 501 -2.01 -8.03 -19.94
C SER A 501 -0.88 -9.04 -19.77
N TYR A 502 -1.16 -10.33 -19.78
CA TYR A 502 -0.13 -11.37 -19.69
C TYR A 502 0.74 -11.47 -20.94
N ILE A 503 0.17 -11.31 -22.14
CA ILE A 503 0.98 -11.22 -23.38
C ILE A 503 1.95 -10.03 -23.28
N CYS A 504 1.45 -8.86 -22.89
CA CYS A 504 2.30 -7.69 -22.68
C CYS A 504 3.37 -7.94 -21.61
N PHE A 505 2.99 -8.59 -20.51
CA PHE A 505 3.90 -8.89 -19.42
C PHE A 505 5.03 -9.85 -19.83
N PHE A 506 4.71 -10.96 -20.52
CA PHE A 506 5.73 -11.86 -21.06
C PHE A 506 6.69 -11.14 -22.01
N LYS A 507 6.18 -10.25 -22.89
CA LYS A 507 7.02 -9.42 -23.76
C LYS A 507 7.94 -8.51 -22.94
N SER A 508 7.43 -7.83 -21.91
CA SER A 508 8.23 -6.99 -21.01
C SER A 508 9.34 -7.80 -20.32
N LEU A 509 9.01 -8.95 -19.76
CA LEU A 509 9.98 -9.81 -19.07
C LEU A 509 11.05 -10.37 -20.03
N GLN A 510 10.68 -10.76 -21.25
CA GLN A 510 11.63 -11.21 -22.28
C GLN A 510 12.55 -10.08 -22.71
N LYS A 511 12.02 -8.87 -22.91
CA LYS A 511 12.80 -7.70 -23.33
C LYS A 511 13.76 -7.22 -22.24
N LEU A 512 13.37 -7.37 -20.97
CA LEU A 512 14.25 -7.19 -19.80
C LEU A 512 15.29 -8.31 -19.64
N LYS A 513 15.19 -9.41 -20.41
CA LYS A 513 16.04 -10.61 -20.34
C LYS A 513 16.04 -11.29 -18.97
N ILE A 514 14.89 -11.30 -18.30
CA ILE A 514 14.72 -11.88 -16.95
C ILE A 514 13.85 -13.15 -16.95
N LEU A 515 13.45 -13.67 -18.12
CA LEU A 515 12.83 -14.99 -18.22
C LEU A 515 13.90 -16.06 -18.48
N ASN A 516 13.76 -17.20 -17.80
CA ASN A 516 14.64 -18.36 -18.01
C ASN A 516 14.55 -18.95 -19.44
N LYS A 517 13.42 -18.76 -20.11
CA LYS A 517 13.12 -19.26 -21.45
C LYS A 517 12.20 -18.28 -22.16
N GLU A 518 12.45 -18.07 -23.45
CA GLU A 518 11.56 -17.28 -24.29
C GLU A 518 10.19 -17.96 -24.47
N VAL A 519 9.14 -17.14 -24.48
CA VAL A 519 7.75 -17.55 -24.71
C VAL A 519 7.32 -17.19 -26.13
N PHE A 520 7.77 -16.04 -26.61
CA PHE A 520 7.53 -15.52 -27.95
C PHE A 520 8.83 -15.48 -28.75
N GLN A 521 8.79 -16.02 -29.97
CA GLN A 521 9.91 -16.06 -30.91
C GLN A 521 9.50 -15.37 -32.20
N LEU A 522 10.19 -14.28 -32.57
CA LEU A 522 9.97 -13.61 -33.84
C LEU A 522 10.67 -14.38 -34.94
N GLU A 523 9.91 -15.17 -35.71
CA GLU A 523 10.40 -15.73 -36.95
C GLU A 523 10.38 -14.65 -38.03
N ILE A 524 11.52 -14.45 -38.71
CA ILE A 524 11.61 -13.63 -39.93
C ILE A 524 11.03 -14.45 -41.09
N ALA A 525 9.73 -14.72 -41.05
CA ALA A 525 9.02 -15.31 -42.18
C ALA A 525 8.39 -14.19 -43.01
N GLU A 526 8.52 -14.26 -44.34
CA GLU A 526 7.78 -13.36 -45.23
C GLU A 526 6.28 -13.47 -44.93
N GLN A 527 5.65 -12.32 -44.67
CA GLN A 527 4.21 -12.23 -44.39
C GLN A 527 3.42 -12.61 -45.65
N ILE A 528 3.13 -13.89 -45.85
CA ILE A 528 2.21 -14.32 -46.90
C ILE A 528 0.78 -14.20 -46.36
N THR A 529 0.26 -12.97 -46.35
CA THR A 529 -1.17 -12.70 -46.11
C THR A 529 -1.99 -12.66 -47.39
N SER A 530 -1.33 -12.75 -48.56
CA SER A 530 -1.97 -12.68 -49.87
C SER A 530 -2.99 -13.81 -50.08
N GLY A 531 -4.23 -13.45 -50.40
CA GLY A 531 -5.33 -14.39 -50.63
C GLY A 531 -6.05 -14.91 -49.38
N LEU A 532 -5.65 -14.48 -48.17
CA LEU A 532 -6.41 -14.75 -46.95
C LEU A 532 -7.58 -13.77 -46.79
N PRO A 533 -8.74 -14.19 -46.24
CA PRO A 533 -9.77 -13.26 -45.79
C PRO A 533 -9.19 -12.24 -44.81
N GLU A 534 -9.63 -10.99 -44.89
CA GLU A 534 -9.12 -9.85 -44.10
C GLU A 534 -8.98 -10.19 -42.60
N ARG A 535 -10.01 -10.78 -41.99
CA ARG A 535 -9.96 -11.16 -40.56
C ARG A 535 -8.92 -12.22 -40.23
N ILE A 536 -8.64 -13.15 -41.14
CA ILE A 536 -7.58 -14.14 -40.94
C ILE A 536 -6.22 -13.46 -41.09
N ALA A 537 -6.08 -12.53 -42.04
CA ALA A 537 -4.87 -11.74 -42.19
C ALA A 537 -4.59 -10.88 -40.93
N GLU A 538 -5.60 -10.25 -40.33
CA GLU A 538 -5.47 -9.53 -39.05
C GLU A 538 -5.00 -10.45 -37.91
N MET A 539 -5.56 -11.66 -37.82
CA MET A 539 -5.14 -12.67 -36.84
C MET A 539 -3.68 -13.08 -37.06
N GLU A 540 -3.28 -13.35 -38.30
CA GLU A 540 -1.89 -13.71 -38.62
C GLU A 540 -0.93 -12.54 -38.35
N ILE A 541 -1.30 -11.30 -38.65
CA ILE A 541 -0.50 -10.12 -38.29
C ILE A 541 -0.31 -10.05 -36.78
N PHE A 542 -1.38 -10.25 -35.99
CA PHE A 542 -1.29 -10.29 -34.54
C PHE A 542 -0.39 -11.43 -34.04
N LEU A 543 -0.58 -12.65 -34.56
CA LEU A 543 0.18 -13.83 -34.15
C LEU A 543 1.67 -13.69 -34.47
N ASN A 544 2.00 -13.21 -35.67
CA ASN A 544 3.37 -13.02 -36.12
C ASN A 544 4.06 -11.88 -35.38
N SER A 545 3.40 -10.72 -35.23
CA SER A 545 3.96 -9.57 -34.50
C SER A 545 4.16 -9.83 -33.00
N ASN A 546 3.47 -10.83 -32.45
CA ASN A 546 3.65 -11.29 -31.07
C ASN A 546 4.49 -12.57 -30.96
N GLY A 547 5.04 -13.11 -32.05
CA GLY A 547 5.97 -14.24 -32.02
C GLY A 547 5.35 -15.57 -31.55
N PHE A 548 4.12 -15.86 -31.95
CA PHE A 548 3.46 -17.13 -31.63
C PHE A 548 4.06 -18.27 -32.44
N SER A 549 4.46 -19.36 -31.77
CA SER A 549 4.89 -20.60 -32.44
C SER A 549 3.74 -21.24 -33.22
N LYS A 550 4.08 -22.18 -34.11
CA LYS A 550 3.09 -22.93 -34.90
C LYS A 550 2.02 -23.59 -34.02
N GLU A 551 2.41 -24.27 -32.95
CA GLU A 551 1.48 -24.90 -32.01
C GLU A 551 0.60 -23.86 -31.32
N ALA A 552 1.18 -22.73 -30.89
CA ALA A 552 0.45 -21.63 -30.28
C ALA A 552 -0.58 -21.01 -31.23
N LYS A 553 -0.27 -20.88 -32.53
CA LYS A 553 -1.22 -20.43 -33.56
C LYS A 553 -2.41 -21.38 -33.70
N GLY A 554 -2.16 -22.69 -33.74
CA GLY A 554 -3.24 -23.68 -33.80
C GLY A 554 -4.17 -23.58 -32.58
N LEU A 555 -3.59 -23.46 -31.37
CA LEU A 555 -4.34 -23.26 -30.13
C LEU A 555 -5.14 -21.95 -30.15
N PHE A 556 -4.57 -20.87 -30.69
CA PHE A 556 -5.26 -19.60 -30.87
C PHE A 556 -6.49 -19.76 -31.78
N TYR A 557 -6.37 -20.42 -32.93
CA TYR A 557 -7.53 -20.64 -33.81
C TYR A 557 -8.62 -21.49 -33.16
N LEU A 558 -8.25 -22.48 -32.32
CA LEU A 558 -9.21 -23.21 -31.49
C LEU A 558 -9.95 -22.26 -30.52
N GLY A 559 -9.24 -21.36 -29.86
CA GLY A 559 -9.80 -20.30 -29.03
C GLY A 559 -10.78 -19.39 -29.75
N THR A 560 -10.44 -19.00 -30.98
CA THR A 560 -11.32 -18.20 -31.86
C THR A 560 -12.62 -18.95 -32.19
N MET A 561 -12.54 -20.25 -32.48
CA MET A 561 -13.73 -21.09 -32.70
C MET A 561 -14.60 -21.20 -31.45
N ILE A 562 -14.00 -21.35 -30.26
CA ILE A 562 -14.70 -21.36 -28.98
C ILE A 562 -15.47 -20.06 -28.76
N TYR A 563 -14.87 -18.90 -29.11
CA TYR A 563 -15.57 -17.61 -29.03
C TYR A 563 -16.82 -17.57 -29.93
N GLN A 564 -16.71 -18.05 -31.18
CA GLN A 564 -17.86 -18.10 -32.10
C GLN A 564 -19.01 -18.93 -31.53
N ILE A 565 -18.71 -20.09 -30.96
CA ILE A 565 -19.71 -20.94 -30.28
C ILE A 565 -20.29 -20.22 -29.06
N GLY A 566 -19.46 -19.54 -28.27
CA GLY A 566 -19.91 -18.76 -27.12
C GLY A 566 -20.88 -17.64 -27.51
N VAL A 567 -20.63 -16.94 -28.63
CA VAL A 567 -21.56 -15.95 -29.19
C VAL A 567 -22.86 -16.60 -29.63
N ALA A 568 -22.79 -17.74 -30.34
CA ALA A 568 -23.97 -18.49 -30.76
C ALA A 568 -24.82 -18.98 -29.58
N GLN A 569 -24.17 -19.44 -28.50
CA GLN A 569 -24.82 -19.82 -27.24
C GLN A 569 -25.55 -18.64 -26.59
N ALA A 570 -24.91 -17.46 -26.54
CA ALA A 570 -25.53 -16.25 -26.02
C ALA A 570 -26.76 -15.84 -26.84
N ARG A 571 -26.68 -15.92 -28.18
CA ARG A 571 -27.82 -15.69 -29.09
C ARG A 571 -28.96 -16.69 -28.86
N SER A 572 -28.63 -17.94 -28.51
CA SER A 572 -29.58 -18.98 -28.11
C SER A 572 -30.08 -18.87 -26.65
N LYS A 573 -29.92 -17.71 -25.99
CA LYS A 573 -30.33 -17.44 -24.60
C LYS A 573 -29.58 -18.26 -23.54
N HIS A 574 -28.48 -18.91 -23.87
CA HIS A 574 -27.56 -19.47 -22.87
C HIS A 574 -26.68 -18.37 -22.32
N THR A 575 -27.04 -17.90 -21.13
CA THR A 575 -26.43 -16.76 -20.48
C THR A 575 -24.96 -17.01 -20.10
N GLN A 576 -24.62 -18.19 -19.58
CA GLN A 576 -23.27 -18.46 -19.04
C GLN A 576 -22.24 -19.00 -20.05
N LYS A 577 -22.56 -19.05 -21.35
CA LYS A 577 -21.71 -19.65 -22.41
C LYS A 577 -21.09 -21.00 -21.98
N PRO A 578 -21.87 -22.09 -21.91
CA PRO A 578 -21.41 -23.40 -21.44
C PRO A 578 -20.14 -23.94 -22.12
N ILE A 579 -19.78 -23.46 -23.30
CA ILE A 579 -18.52 -23.85 -23.95
C ILE A 579 -17.29 -23.49 -23.12
N LEU A 580 -17.34 -22.42 -22.30
CA LEU A 580 -16.24 -22.05 -21.40
C LEU A 580 -16.05 -23.04 -20.26
N ASP A 581 -17.08 -23.80 -19.87
CA ASP A 581 -16.98 -24.84 -18.85
C ASP A 581 -16.22 -26.08 -19.32
N LYS A 582 -15.94 -26.16 -20.63
CA LYS A 582 -15.17 -27.24 -21.25
C LYS A 582 -13.66 -27.02 -21.21
N ILE A 583 -13.24 -25.82 -20.81
CA ILE A 583 -11.83 -25.49 -20.66
C ILE A 583 -11.41 -25.77 -19.22
N SER A 584 -10.46 -26.69 -19.05
CA SER A 584 -9.78 -26.88 -17.77
C SER A 584 -8.71 -25.81 -17.60
N PHE A 585 -9.04 -24.70 -16.92
CA PHE A 585 -8.07 -23.64 -16.62
C PHE A 585 -6.90 -24.13 -15.75
N GLY A 586 -7.07 -25.28 -15.07
CA GLY A 586 -6.02 -25.98 -14.35
C GLY A 586 -4.89 -26.50 -15.25
N GLY A 587 -5.10 -26.59 -16.57
CA GLY A 587 -4.16 -27.16 -17.53
C GLY A 587 -4.85 -28.17 -18.44
N MET A 588 -4.39 -28.28 -19.67
CA MET A 588 -4.90 -29.23 -20.67
C MET A 588 -3.73 -29.87 -21.43
N ASN A 589 -3.60 -31.19 -21.32
CA ASN A 589 -2.62 -31.92 -22.14
C ASN A 589 -3.11 -32.03 -23.60
N SER A 590 -2.29 -32.59 -24.49
CA SER A 590 -2.64 -32.67 -25.91
C SER A 590 -3.93 -33.46 -26.19
N LYS A 591 -4.22 -34.51 -25.41
CA LYS A 591 -5.45 -35.29 -25.55
C LYS A 591 -6.68 -34.48 -25.13
N ASP A 592 -6.57 -33.72 -24.05
CA ASP A 592 -7.65 -32.85 -23.58
C ASP A 592 -7.97 -31.76 -24.62
N VAL A 593 -6.95 -31.20 -25.27
CA VAL A 593 -7.13 -30.22 -26.35
C VAL A 593 -7.84 -30.83 -27.56
N VAL A 594 -7.46 -32.05 -27.97
CA VAL A 594 -8.13 -32.76 -29.07
C VAL A 594 -9.59 -33.08 -28.69
N GLN A 595 -9.84 -33.49 -27.45
CA GLN A 595 -11.20 -33.72 -26.95
C GLN A 595 -12.02 -32.42 -26.97
N LEU A 596 -11.45 -31.30 -26.51
CA LEU A 596 -12.09 -29.99 -26.57
C LEU A 596 -12.43 -29.60 -28.01
N TYR A 597 -11.53 -29.85 -28.96
CA TYR A 597 -11.80 -29.61 -30.37
C TYR A 597 -12.99 -30.44 -30.89
N LEU A 598 -13.09 -31.73 -30.53
CA LEU A 598 -14.24 -32.56 -30.90
C LEU A 598 -15.55 -32.02 -30.31
N GLU A 599 -15.53 -31.57 -29.05
CA GLU A 599 -16.68 -30.91 -28.42
C GLU A 599 -17.06 -29.61 -29.16
N VAL A 600 -16.08 -28.81 -29.57
CA VAL A 600 -16.29 -27.60 -30.38
C VAL A 600 -16.99 -27.96 -31.69
N ILE A 601 -16.57 -29.00 -32.41
CA ILE A 601 -17.24 -29.46 -33.64
C ILE A 601 -18.68 -29.91 -33.38
N GLU A 602 -18.93 -30.66 -32.31
CA GLU A 602 -20.27 -31.08 -31.92
C GLU A 602 -21.16 -29.86 -31.63
N LYS A 603 -20.65 -28.86 -30.91
CA LYS A 603 -21.39 -27.63 -30.61
C LYS A 603 -21.63 -26.77 -31.84
N THR A 604 -20.71 -26.74 -32.80
CA THR A 604 -20.97 -26.09 -34.09
C THR A 604 -22.17 -26.70 -34.80
N ARG A 605 -22.31 -28.04 -34.81
CA ARG A 605 -23.50 -28.71 -35.36
C ARG A 605 -24.76 -28.39 -34.56
N GLN A 606 -24.66 -28.38 -33.23
CA GLN A 606 -25.79 -28.06 -32.35
C GLN A 606 -26.31 -26.62 -32.57
N TYR A 607 -25.41 -25.67 -32.78
CA TYR A 607 -25.73 -24.24 -32.95
C TYR A 607 -25.60 -23.76 -34.40
N GLN A 608 -25.67 -24.66 -35.39
CA GLN A 608 -25.43 -24.35 -36.81
C GLN A 608 -26.28 -23.21 -37.38
N LYS A 609 -27.46 -22.93 -36.79
CA LYS A 609 -28.32 -21.80 -37.18
C LYS A 609 -27.74 -20.42 -36.79
N ASN A 610 -26.88 -20.38 -35.77
CA ASN A 610 -26.33 -19.16 -35.19
C ASN A 610 -24.82 -19.02 -35.41
N VAL A 611 -24.18 -20.03 -36.01
CA VAL A 611 -22.76 -20.05 -36.35
C VAL A 611 -22.62 -19.91 -37.86
N ASN A 612 -21.77 -18.98 -38.31
CA ASN A 612 -21.40 -18.90 -39.72
C ASN A 612 -20.44 -20.06 -40.06
N LEU A 613 -20.96 -21.11 -40.71
CA LEU A 613 -20.20 -22.31 -41.04
C LEU A 613 -19.03 -22.03 -42.00
N TRP A 614 -19.23 -21.19 -43.01
CA TRP A 614 -18.19 -20.79 -43.96
C TRP A 614 -16.99 -20.13 -43.26
N TRP A 615 -17.26 -19.31 -42.25
CA TRP A 615 -16.23 -18.69 -41.43
C TRP A 615 -15.55 -19.70 -40.50
N PHE A 616 -16.35 -20.57 -39.89
CA PHE A 616 -15.87 -21.60 -38.97
C PHE A 616 -14.92 -22.59 -39.67
N GLU A 617 -15.25 -23.05 -40.87
CA GLU A 617 -14.37 -23.90 -41.71
C GLU A 617 -13.05 -23.18 -42.06
N ARG A 618 -13.13 -21.87 -42.29
CA ARG A 618 -12.01 -20.89 -42.30
C ARG A 618 -11.00 -21.14 -41.18
N LEU A 619 -11.50 -20.98 -39.97
CA LEU A 619 -10.72 -21.09 -38.73
C LEU A 619 -10.19 -22.51 -38.53
N GLN A 620 -11.04 -23.51 -38.79
CA GLN A 620 -10.69 -24.92 -38.71
C GLN A 620 -9.54 -25.26 -39.67
N LYS A 621 -9.56 -24.77 -40.90
CA LYS A 621 -8.46 -24.95 -41.86
C LYS A 621 -7.15 -24.40 -41.30
N GLN A 622 -7.15 -23.19 -40.75
CA GLN A 622 -5.94 -22.59 -40.18
C GLN A 622 -5.45 -23.34 -38.94
N MET A 623 -6.36 -23.83 -38.10
CA MET A 623 -6.00 -24.70 -36.97
C MET A 623 -5.27 -25.96 -37.45
N HIS A 624 -5.82 -26.67 -38.44
CA HIS A 624 -5.21 -27.90 -38.98
C HIS A 624 -3.89 -27.66 -39.71
N LEU A 625 -3.73 -26.54 -40.41
CA LEU A 625 -2.45 -26.16 -41.01
C LEU A 625 -1.33 -26.04 -39.97
N ASN A 626 -1.69 -25.56 -38.77
CA ASN A 626 -0.76 -25.37 -37.67
C ASN A 626 -0.54 -26.66 -36.85
N PHE A 627 -1.58 -27.41 -36.51
CA PHE A 627 -1.47 -28.66 -35.74
C PHE A 627 -0.96 -29.86 -36.55
N GLY A 628 -1.20 -29.90 -37.86
CA GLY A 628 -0.95 -31.08 -38.67
C GLY A 628 -1.87 -32.23 -38.28
N ASP A 629 -1.32 -33.43 -38.11
CA ASP A 629 -2.08 -34.62 -37.77
C ASP A 629 -2.45 -34.67 -36.27
N LEU A 630 -3.74 -34.48 -35.97
CA LEU A 630 -4.28 -34.51 -34.62
C LEU A 630 -4.07 -35.84 -33.87
N SER A 631 -3.87 -36.96 -34.57
CA SER A 631 -3.62 -38.25 -33.91
C SER A 631 -2.23 -38.34 -33.27
N SER A 632 -1.29 -37.50 -33.72
CA SER A 632 0.11 -37.53 -33.33
C SER A 632 0.63 -36.17 -32.83
N VAL A 633 -0.22 -35.14 -32.81
CA VAL A 633 0.16 -33.79 -32.44
C VAL A 633 0.71 -33.72 -31.00
N LYS A 634 1.96 -33.26 -30.89
CA LYS A 634 2.58 -32.95 -29.61
C LYS A 634 2.51 -31.45 -29.39
N LEU A 635 1.62 -31.03 -28.51
CA LEU A 635 1.41 -29.62 -28.17
C LEU A 635 2.38 -29.15 -27.07
N LEU A 636 2.14 -27.93 -26.61
CA LEU A 636 2.91 -27.25 -25.57
C LEU A 636 2.56 -27.82 -24.18
N ASN A 637 3.14 -27.25 -23.13
CA ASN A 637 2.81 -27.68 -21.77
C ASN A 637 1.33 -27.40 -21.41
N GLU A 638 0.83 -28.04 -20.37
CA GLU A 638 -0.61 -28.03 -20.05
C GLU A 638 -1.18 -26.61 -19.83
N LYS A 639 -0.40 -25.73 -19.19
CA LYS A 639 -0.79 -24.34 -18.91
C LYS A 639 -0.64 -23.45 -20.14
N GLU A 640 0.42 -23.66 -20.92
CA GLU A 640 0.65 -22.99 -22.21
C GLU A 640 -0.52 -23.24 -23.17
N ASN A 641 -0.96 -24.50 -23.27
CA ASN A 641 -2.09 -24.87 -24.13
C ASN A 641 -3.34 -24.04 -23.79
N VAL A 642 -3.70 -23.96 -22.51
CA VAL A 642 -4.83 -23.16 -22.04
C VAL A 642 -4.63 -21.68 -22.36
N PHE A 643 -3.45 -21.13 -22.06
CA PHE A 643 -3.16 -19.72 -22.28
C PHE A 643 -3.30 -19.30 -23.75
N TYR A 644 -2.78 -20.10 -24.69
CA TYR A 644 -2.88 -19.79 -26.12
C TYR A 644 -4.29 -19.98 -26.68
N ILE A 645 -5.06 -20.96 -26.18
CA ILE A 645 -6.51 -21.06 -26.46
C ILE A 645 -7.22 -19.78 -25.98
N MET A 646 -6.96 -19.34 -24.75
CA MET A 646 -7.59 -18.14 -24.21
C MET A 646 -7.13 -16.86 -24.91
N SER A 647 -5.95 -16.84 -25.51
CA SER A 647 -5.45 -15.76 -26.37
C SER A 647 -6.30 -15.61 -27.64
N GLY A 648 -6.64 -16.72 -28.29
CA GLY A 648 -7.56 -16.73 -29.42
C GLY A 648 -8.97 -16.27 -29.08
N TYR A 649 -9.47 -16.69 -27.92
CA TYR A 649 -10.77 -16.23 -27.40
C TYR A 649 -10.75 -14.71 -27.13
N ALA A 650 -9.73 -14.24 -26.41
CA ALA A 650 -9.55 -12.84 -26.01
C ALA A 650 -9.44 -11.88 -27.21
N PHE A 651 -8.77 -12.30 -28.28
CA PHE A 651 -8.62 -11.50 -29.50
C PHE A 651 -9.97 -11.10 -30.11
N CYS A 652 -10.95 -12.01 -30.08
CA CYS A 652 -12.23 -11.81 -30.77
C CYS A 652 -13.24 -10.89 -30.04
N VAL A 653 -13.03 -10.62 -28.75
CA VAL A 653 -14.04 -9.97 -27.88
C VAL A 653 -14.49 -8.60 -28.39
N ASP A 654 -13.57 -7.78 -28.91
CA ASP A 654 -13.91 -6.46 -29.45
C ASP A 654 -13.92 -6.41 -30.99
N ASN A 655 -13.17 -7.30 -31.66
CA ASN A 655 -13.12 -7.37 -33.13
C ASN A 655 -14.43 -7.88 -33.75
N TYR A 656 -15.27 -8.60 -32.99
CA TYR A 656 -16.58 -9.06 -33.46
C TYR A 656 -17.65 -7.95 -33.51
N LYS A 657 -17.46 -6.82 -32.82
CA LYS A 657 -18.41 -5.69 -32.88
C LYS A 657 -18.32 -4.90 -34.17
N LYS A 658 -17.10 -4.70 -34.70
CA LYS A 658 -16.89 -4.00 -35.97
C LYS A 658 -17.65 -4.70 -37.11
N SER A 659 -17.66 -6.04 -37.10
CA SER A 659 -18.29 -6.84 -38.14
C SER A 659 -19.81 -6.88 -38.20
N ASN A 660 -20.49 -6.50 -37.11
CA ASN A 660 -21.95 -6.53 -37.06
C ASN A 660 -22.58 -5.17 -37.41
N ILE A 661 -21.76 -4.12 -37.55
CA ILE A 661 -22.19 -2.81 -38.03
C ILE A 661 -22.22 -2.82 -39.57
N ASP A 662 -21.33 -3.58 -40.22
CA ASP A 662 -21.27 -3.66 -41.68
C ASP A 662 -22.18 -4.76 -42.28
N SER A 663 -22.72 -5.67 -41.46
CA SER A 663 -23.56 -6.77 -41.96
C SER A 663 -25.06 -6.44 -42.06
N GLU A 664 -25.49 -5.22 -41.71
CA GLU A 664 -26.86 -4.75 -41.93
C GLU A 664 -27.02 -4.02 -43.28
N GLU A 665 -25.93 -3.65 -43.98
CA GLU A 665 -26.00 -3.01 -45.32
C GLU A 665 -25.85 -4.00 -46.49
N ASP A 666 -25.33 -5.21 -46.27
CA ASP A 666 -25.06 -6.20 -47.35
C ASP A 666 -26.21 -7.17 -47.64
N THR A 667 -27.42 -6.97 -47.07
CA THR A 667 -28.60 -7.79 -47.38
C THR A 667 -29.66 -7.12 -48.25
N GLU A 668 -29.45 -5.87 -48.70
CA GLU A 668 -30.43 -5.16 -49.57
C GLU A 668 -30.02 -5.03 -51.05
N ASN A 669 -28.83 -5.50 -51.49
CA ASN A 669 -28.39 -5.28 -52.88
C ASN A 669 -28.21 -6.53 -53.78
N ASP A 670 -28.59 -7.73 -53.33
CA ASP A 670 -28.51 -8.96 -54.16
C ASP A 670 -29.89 -9.45 -54.67
N SER A 671 -30.92 -8.59 -54.68
CA SER A 671 -32.24 -8.92 -55.25
C SER A 671 -32.67 -8.11 -56.47
N GLU A 672 -31.80 -7.29 -57.09
CA GLU A 672 -32.04 -6.70 -58.42
C GLU A 672 -30.74 -6.50 -59.21
N GLN A 673 -30.27 -7.53 -59.93
CA GLN A 673 -29.85 -7.48 -61.36
C GLN A 673 -29.22 -8.80 -61.83
#